data_AF-A0A9P5G3B8-F1
#
_entry.id   AF-A0A9P5G3B8-F1
#
_cell.length_a   1.000
_cell.length_b   1.000
_cell.length_c   1.000
_cell.angle_alpha   90.00
_cell.angle_beta   90.00
_cell.angle_gamma   90.00
#
_symmetry.space_group_name_H-M   'P 1'
#
loop_
_entity.id
_entity.type
_entity.pdbx_description
1 polymer ?
#
loop_
_entity_poly.entity_id
_entity_poly.type
_entity_poly.pdbx_seq_one_letter_code
_entity_poly.pdbx_strand_id
1 'polypeptide(L)'
;MGLAPLTHVLFKNFLRFNPKNPEWFNRDRFVLSNGHGCMLQYVMLHLYGYPYSIDDLKNFRKLHSKTPGHPEAELPGIEVTTGPLGQGISNAVGLAIAQKHLGARYNTPEASVVEGFTYTIAGDGCLMEGVASEAASLAGHLQLGNLIAFYDDNHITIDGDIKVAFTEDVLMRFESYGWHTLTVENGDSDLQAIHDAIVEAKKVTDKPTLIKITTTIGFGSKIQGTHGVHGAPLKADDIVAIKEKWGFDPSKSFDVPQEIYDLFAKTAAKGAAEEQEWNALFEQYKAQNPEKGAELQRRINKELPADFEKLLPTYSPSDPAVASRKLSEIVLSKIFDGIPELIGGSADLTGSNLTRTSDSVDFQPPSSGLGDYTGRYIRYGVREHAMGAILNGLAAFGGIIPYAGTFLNFISYAAGALRLSALSQHQVIWVGTHDSIGLGEDGPTHQPIETLAHFRAIPNLQVWRPADGNETSAAYYQSLVSKHNPSVIALTRQNLPQLEGSSIEKARKGGYTLVEVENPDLIFVATGSEVSISVDAAKLLKTQGVNAAVVSLPDWFTFEKQSEEYKLSVFPDGAPIISVEVMTTLGWDKYSHEQIGINTFGASGPYKDVYKYFGFTPEAIAEKATKVVEFYKGSTVKSPLKKALFRLLPVFGLVSRRSFSRFTPRRNSATPGAGGRPDIDFTQYDKITEGRASIIVPKENKVFYNPIQQFNRDISVLGIRAWSQLFEAEARNQRYVPANPSEPYIDVIEALSASGLRAVRYGLEIPRVRSVLANDFSESAVDAIQRNVTFCGVEDTVHAHEGDASMTMYKHRGRNVHVVDLDPYGSATPFMDAAVQAVRDDGLLLVTCTDLGVLAGNGYPEKCFAQYGGTTVWSDACHESALRLVLNMVAASAARYGRAIEPMLSLSVDFYVRLFIRIKTSPRQVKENASKSMVVYHCRGCGSSVHQPLGKCDASDQKYGYARGPLAPENCDHCGTPHHIAGPLWAGPIHNDAFIDKMLEIEDSDDFDPAIYTTAPRIKGMLTMARDELKDVPFYFSVQQRAAVIKASSPPHRAMVSALCNAGYRVSGTHAHAGCLKTDAPYSFIWAVYRRWLADMHNGTVSHNLKAGAPGATIVRDLAAKVDAAAADDKVPEISFADHPRALELEQMRKSKFVRYQQNPQKNWGPRPRAISISKQM
;
A
#
# COMPACT_ATOMS: atom_id res chain seq x y z
N MET A 1 27.31 18.73 -10.48
CA MET A 1 28.73 19.15 -10.57
C MET A 1 29.39 18.47 -11.76
N GLY A 2 29.51 17.13 -11.80
CA GLY A 2 30.13 16.40 -12.92
C GLY A 2 29.56 16.73 -14.32
N LEU A 3 28.28 17.08 -14.42
CA LEU A 3 27.63 17.43 -15.70
C LEU A 3 27.78 18.91 -16.16
N ALA A 4 28.46 19.76 -15.39
CA ALA A 4 28.64 21.16 -15.77
C ALA A 4 29.42 21.35 -17.10
N PRO A 5 30.53 20.63 -17.35
CA PRO A 5 31.23 20.65 -18.65
C PRO A 5 30.33 20.29 -19.83
N LEU A 6 29.57 19.18 -19.73
CA LEU A 6 28.64 18.74 -20.77
C LEU A 6 27.60 19.81 -21.09
N THR A 7 26.89 20.28 -20.06
CA THR A 7 25.81 21.26 -20.26
C THR A 7 26.33 22.60 -20.80
N HIS A 8 27.55 23.02 -20.42
CA HIS A 8 28.20 24.18 -21.02
C HIS A 8 28.40 24.01 -22.53
N VAL A 9 29.02 22.90 -22.95
CA VAL A 9 29.27 22.62 -24.37
C VAL A 9 27.95 22.51 -25.14
N LEU A 10 26.99 21.74 -24.61
CA LEU A 10 25.69 21.52 -25.25
C LEU A 10 24.92 22.82 -25.50
N PHE A 11 24.73 23.64 -24.46
CA PHE A 11 23.95 24.87 -24.58
C PHE A 11 24.69 25.96 -25.37
N LYS A 12 26.01 26.06 -25.23
CA LYS A 12 26.79 27.11 -25.91
C LYS A 12 26.90 26.87 -27.42
N ASN A 13 27.09 25.61 -27.82
CA ASN A 13 27.52 25.27 -29.18
C ASN A 13 26.40 24.67 -30.04
N PHE A 14 25.43 23.97 -29.44
CA PHE A 14 24.52 23.11 -30.20
C PHE A 14 23.04 23.46 -30.10
N LEU A 15 22.54 23.83 -28.92
CA LEU A 15 21.13 24.15 -28.75
C LEU A 15 20.76 25.48 -29.43
N ARG A 16 19.71 25.44 -30.24
CA ARG A 16 18.99 26.63 -30.72
C ARG A 16 17.82 26.93 -29.80
N PHE A 17 17.86 28.07 -29.12
CA PHE A 17 16.81 28.47 -28.17
C PHE A 17 16.76 29.99 -28.02
N ASN A 18 15.59 30.53 -27.67
CA ASN A 18 15.46 31.93 -27.28
C ASN A 18 14.95 32.03 -25.83
N PRO A 19 15.78 32.51 -24.88
CA PRO A 19 15.38 32.72 -23.49
C PRO A 19 14.21 33.69 -23.31
N LYS A 20 14.02 34.61 -24.26
CA LYS A 20 12.90 35.57 -24.27
C LYS A 20 11.62 34.99 -24.89
N ASN A 21 11.74 33.92 -25.66
CA ASN A 21 10.60 33.14 -26.14
C ASN A 21 10.84 31.63 -25.95
N PRO A 22 10.66 31.12 -24.72
CA PRO A 22 10.79 29.70 -24.41
C PRO A 22 9.85 28.81 -25.24
N GLU A 23 8.77 29.38 -25.79
CA GLU A 23 7.77 28.69 -26.60
C GLU A 23 8.09 28.70 -28.10
N TRP A 24 9.24 29.21 -28.53
CA TRP A 24 9.64 29.17 -29.95
C TRP A 24 9.49 27.74 -30.49
N PHE A 25 8.63 27.58 -31.48
CA PHE A 25 8.16 26.28 -31.94
C PHE A 25 9.27 25.40 -32.55
N ASN A 26 10.29 26.02 -33.17
CA ASN A 26 11.37 25.31 -33.84
C ASN A 26 12.69 25.24 -33.04
N ARG A 27 12.63 25.53 -31.73
CA ARG A 27 13.81 25.41 -30.84
C ARG A 27 14.31 23.96 -30.75
N ASP A 28 15.56 23.75 -30.40
CA ASP A 28 16.00 22.43 -29.93
C ASP A 28 15.44 22.18 -28.52
N ARG A 29 15.10 20.93 -28.21
CA ARG A 29 14.52 20.56 -26.92
C ARG A 29 15.59 19.98 -26.01
N PHE A 30 15.54 20.34 -24.73
CA PHE A 30 16.42 19.79 -23.70
C PHE A 30 15.59 19.20 -22.54
N VAL A 31 15.89 17.95 -22.20
CA VAL A 31 15.26 17.25 -21.07
C VAL A 31 16.32 16.79 -20.07
N LEU A 32 16.16 17.18 -18.80
CA LEU A 32 16.97 16.64 -17.71
C LEU A 32 16.25 15.44 -17.07
N SER A 33 16.47 14.23 -17.59
CA SER A 33 15.80 13.02 -17.10
C SER A 33 16.19 12.67 -15.67
N ASN A 34 17.46 12.89 -15.30
CA ASN A 34 17.93 12.84 -13.92
C ASN A 34 17.56 14.13 -13.16
N GLY A 35 16.26 14.40 -13.05
CA GLY A 35 15.70 15.67 -12.57
C GLY A 35 16.15 16.13 -11.18
N HIS A 36 16.72 15.25 -10.36
CA HIS A 36 17.33 15.65 -9.07
C HIS A 36 18.53 16.60 -9.27
N GLY A 37 19.16 16.59 -10.45
CA GLY A 37 20.22 17.53 -10.86
C GLY A 37 19.73 18.92 -11.28
N CYS A 38 18.45 19.25 -11.07
CA CYS A 38 17.77 20.46 -11.58
C CYS A 38 18.44 21.80 -11.29
N MET A 39 19.20 21.92 -10.20
CA MET A 39 19.98 23.14 -9.94
C MET A 39 20.89 23.49 -11.12
N LEU A 40 21.45 22.48 -11.81
CA LEU A 40 22.24 22.69 -13.03
C LEU A 40 21.40 23.38 -14.10
N GLN A 41 20.23 22.84 -14.41
CA GLN A 41 19.33 23.41 -15.43
C GLN A 41 18.88 24.82 -15.05
N TYR A 42 18.51 25.06 -13.79
CA TYR A 42 18.11 26.40 -13.33
C TYR A 42 19.24 27.42 -13.44
N VAL A 43 20.48 27.03 -13.14
CA VAL A 43 21.66 27.87 -13.34
C VAL A 43 21.85 28.21 -14.82
N MET A 44 21.75 27.22 -15.72
CA MET A 44 21.86 27.48 -17.16
C MET A 44 20.75 28.42 -17.65
N LEU A 45 19.50 28.20 -17.24
CA LEU A 45 18.37 29.07 -17.59
C LEU A 45 18.58 30.51 -17.11
N HIS A 46 19.02 30.69 -15.86
CA HIS A 46 19.35 32.00 -15.33
C HIS A 46 20.47 32.69 -16.12
N LEU A 47 21.58 31.99 -16.38
CA LEU A 47 22.74 32.57 -17.08
C LEU A 47 22.42 32.98 -18.52
N TYR A 48 21.57 32.23 -19.22
CA TYR A 48 21.11 32.61 -20.57
C TYR A 48 20.02 33.69 -20.58
N GLY A 49 19.48 34.09 -19.43
CA GLY A 49 18.50 35.16 -19.34
C GLY A 49 17.04 34.74 -19.54
N TYR A 50 16.71 33.47 -19.24
CA TYR A 50 15.32 33.08 -19.01
C TYR A 50 14.75 33.85 -17.80
N PRO A 51 13.43 33.85 -17.55
CA PRO A 51 12.81 34.62 -16.46
C PRO A 51 13.04 34.03 -15.04
N TYR A 52 14.31 33.74 -14.73
CA TYR A 52 14.87 33.31 -13.46
C TYR A 52 15.92 34.34 -13.02
N SER A 53 15.71 34.90 -11.84
CA SER A 53 16.68 35.78 -11.20
C SER A 53 17.68 34.98 -10.36
N ILE A 54 18.77 35.62 -9.95
CA ILE A 54 19.69 35.04 -8.97
C ILE A 54 18.99 34.76 -7.63
N ASP A 55 17.95 35.54 -7.29
CA ASP A 55 17.16 35.35 -6.07
C ASP A 55 16.21 34.16 -6.18
N ASP A 56 15.77 33.78 -7.38
CA ASP A 56 15.07 32.51 -7.59
C ASP A 56 16.01 31.34 -7.28
N LEU A 57 17.28 31.39 -7.70
CA LEU A 57 18.26 30.36 -7.36
C LEU A 57 18.55 30.30 -5.85
N LYS A 58 18.63 31.44 -5.17
CA LYS A 58 18.76 31.49 -3.69
C LYS A 58 17.55 30.89 -2.97
N ASN A 59 16.37 30.93 -3.60
CA ASN A 59 15.13 30.37 -3.08
C ASN A 59 14.87 28.91 -3.53
N PHE A 60 15.88 28.20 -4.01
CA PHE A 60 15.77 26.79 -4.37
C PHE A 60 15.13 25.94 -3.27
N ARG A 61 14.17 25.09 -3.66
CA ARG A 61 13.40 24.19 -2.78
C ARG A 61 12.61 24.93 -1.69
N LYS A 62 12.18 26.17 -1.93
CA LYS A 62 11.28 26.90 -1.04
C LYS A 62 9.85 26.87 -1.57
N LEU A 63 8.89 26.95 -0.65
CA LEU A 63 7.47 26.97 -0.99
C LEU A 63 7.18 28.15 -1.94
N HIS A 64 6.53 27.87 -3.07
CA HIS A 64 6.21 28.82 -4.15
C HIS A 64 7.40 29.43 -4.92
N SER A 65 8.62 28.87 -4.79
CA SER A 65 9.75 29.30 -5.62
C SER A 65 9.62 28.82 -7.06
N LYS A 66 10.21 29.54 -8.02
CA LYS A 66 10.38 29.09 -9.42
C LYS A 66 11.46 28.01 -9.59
N THR A 67 12.09 27.57 -8.51
CA THR A 67 13.20 26.61 -8.49
C THR A 67 12.86 25.45 -7.55
N PRO A 68 11.81 24.66 -7.85
CA PRO A 68 11.41 23.51 -7.05
C PRO A 68 12.50 22.44 -6.96
N GLY A 69 12.29 21.41 -6.14
CA GLY A 69 13.28 20.36 -5.92
C GLY A 69 13.55 19.45 -7.11
N HIS A 70 12.67 19.49 -8.11
CA HIS A 70 12.75 18.83 -9.41
C HIS A 70 12.08 19.74 -10.46
N PRO A 71 12.43 19.66 -11.76
CA PRO A 71 11.86 20.51 -12.79
C PRO A 71 10.37 20.21 -13.00
N GLU A 72 9.56 21.26 -13.17
CA GLU A 72 8.11 21.19 -13.40
C GLU A 72 7.79 21.92 -14.72
N ALA A 73 6.99 21.29 -15.59
CA ALA A 73 6.75 21.75 -16.96
C ALA A 73 6.04 23.12 -17.08
N GLU A 74 5.42 23.60 -16.00
CA GLU A 74 4.81 24.94 -15.98
C GLU A 74 5.84 26.07 -15.95
N LEU A 75 7.11 25.74 -15.69
CA LEU A 75 8.19 26.71 -15.58
C LEU A 75 8.87 26.95 -16.94
N PRO A 76 9.14 28.21 -17.33
CA PRO A 76 9.76 28.52 -18.61
C PRO A 76 11.11 27.82 -18.83
N GLY A 77 11.31 27.22 -20.00
CA GLY A 77 12.56 26.50 -20.32
C GLY A 77 12.66 25.10 -19.72
N ILE A 78 11.59 24.60 -19.10
CA ILE A 78 11.44 23.21 -18.68
C ILE A 78 10.43 22.53 -19.62
N GLU A 79 10.90 21.65 -20.49
CA GLU A 79 10.04 20.98 -21.48
C GLU A 79 9.02 20.04 -20.83
N VAL A 80 9.45 19.29 -19.80
CA VAL A 80 8.64 18.28 -19.11
C VAL A 80 9.00 18.19 -17.64
N THR A 81 8.04 17.78 -16.81
CA THR A 81 8.27 17.51 -15.38
C THR A 81 9.07 16.23 -15.23
N THR A 82 10.22 16.30 -14.55
CA THR A 82 11.07 15.13 -14.27
C THR A 82 11.33 14.98 -12.77
N GLY A 83 12.08 13.96 -12.37
CA GLY A 83 12.31 13.61 -10.97
C GLY A 83 12.04 12.13 -10.72
N PRO A 84 10.81 11.63 -11.01
CA PRO A 84 10.60 10.21 -11.19
C PRO A 84 11.50 9.71 -12.33
N LEU A 85 12.41 8.80 -12.00
CA LEU A 85 13.49 8.37 -12.89
C LEU A 85 12.93 7.62 -14.11
N GLY A 86 13.68 7.64 -15.21
CA GLY A 86 13.29 7.04 -16.50
C GLY A 86 12.26 7.84 -17.31
N GLN A 87 11.49 8.74 -16.69
CA GLN A 87 10.42 9.49 -17.39
C GLN A 87 10.97 10.44 -18.47
N GLY A 88 11.98 11.24 -18.13
CA GLY A 88 12.49 12.28 -19.04
C GLY A 88 13.11 11.75 -20.33
N ILE A 89 13.87 10.64 -20.28
CA ILE A 89 14.39 9.99 -21.50
C ILE A 89 13.25 9.45 -22.36
N SER A 90 12.19 8.92 -21.76
CA SER A 90 11.00 8.46 -22.50
C SER A 90 10.16 9.63 -23.03
N ASN A 91 10.08 10.76 -22.33
CA ASN A 91 9.48 11.99 -22.86
C ASN A 91 10.28 12.53 -24.05
N ALA A 92 11.61 12.47 -23.99
CA ALA A 92 12.48 12.89 -25.10
C ALA A 92 12.24 12.07 -26.37
N VAL A 93 11.92 10.77 -26.25
CA VAL A 93 11.47 9.96 -27.38
C VAL A 93 10.18 10.55 -27.99
N GLY A 94 9.20 10.95 -27.16
CA GLY A 94 7.98 11.60 -27.65
C GLY A 94 8.21 12.95 -28.32
N LEU A 95 9.09 13.79 -27.75
CA LEU A 95 9.50 15.06 -28.37
C LEU A 95 10.16 14.83 -29.75
N ALA A 96 11.03 13.82 -29.85
CA ALA A 96 11.70 13.46 -31.09
C ALA A 96 10.72 12.92 -32.15
N ILE A 97 9.74 12.11 -31.75
CA ILE A 97 8.64 11.65 -32.62
C ILE A 97 7.83 12.85 -33.12
N ALA A 98 7.42 13.76 -32.24
CA ALA A 98 6.65 14.95 -32.62
C ALA A 98 7.40 15.79 -33.66
N GLN A 99 8.68 16.06 -33.41
CA GLN A 99 9.53 16.83 -34.30
C GLN A 99 9.66 16.16 -35.68
N LYS A 100 9.90 14.84 -35.71
CA LYS A 100 10.07 14.10 -36.95
C LYS A 100 8.76 13.99 -37.74
N HIS A 101 7.64 13.82 -37.04
CA HIS A 101 6.30 13.80 -37.64
C HIS A 101 5.93 15.14 -38.28
N LEU A 102 6.06 16.23 -37.51
CA LEU A 102 5.72 17.57 -37.99
C LEU A 102 6.65 18.01 -39.11
N GLY A 103 7.95 17.71 -39.01
CA GLY A 103 8.91 17.95 -40.08
C GLY A 103 8.52 17.23 -41.38
N ALA A 104 8.19 15.93 -41.31
CA ALA A 104 7.77 15.17 -42.48
C ALA A 104 6.47 15.70 -43.11
N ARG A 105 5.56 16.26 -42.30
CA ARG A 105 4.26 16.75 -42.77
C ARG A 105 4.34 18.15 -43.39
N TYR A 106 5.18 19.02 -42.82
CA TYR A 106 5.20 20.45 -43.15
C TYR A 106 6.43 20.92 -43.90
N ASN A 107 7.60 20.29 -43.76
CA ASN A 107 8.78 20.73 -44.51
C ASN A 107 8.59 20.48 -46.01
N THR A 108 9.15 21.37 -46.82
CA THR A 108 9.26 21.21 -48.28
C THR A 108 10.74 21.27 -48.68
N PRO A 109 11.11 20.93 -49.93
CA PRO A 109 12.49 21.08 -50.40
C PRO A 109 13.02 22.52 -50.27
N GLU A 110 12.14 23.53 -50.28
CA GLU A 110 12.48 24.95 -50.23
C GLU A 110 12.45 25.54 -48.82
N ALA A 111 11.76 24.91 -47.86
CA ALA A 111 11.58 25.45 -46.51
C ALA A 111 11.46 24.36 -45.43
N SER A 112 12.36 24.40 -44.44
CA SER A 112 12.34 23.52 -43.26
C SER A 112 11.79 24.28 -42.04
N VAL A 113 10.48 24.22 -41.84
CA VAL A 113 9.78 24.95 -40.78
C VAL A 113 9.74 24.20 -39.45
N VAL A 114 9.92 22.87 -39.47
CA VAL A 114 10.10 22.05 -38.28
C VAL A 114 11.34 21.17 -38.45
N GLU A 115 12.41 21.55 -37.77
CA GLU A 115 13.71 20.92 -37.83
C GLU A 115 14.43 21.07 -36.49
N GLY A 116 15.41 20.23 -36.21
CA GLY A 116 16.24 20.32 -35.01
C GLY A 116 16.34 19.00 -34.26
N PHE A 117 16.81 19.11 -33.02
CA PHE A 117 17.18 17.98 -32.20
C PHE A 117 16.48 18.00 -30.84
N THR A 118 16.30 16.81 -30.29
CA THR A 118 15.93 16.60 -28.90
C THR A 118 17.13 16.01 -28.17
N TYR A 119 17.54 16.68 -27.10
CA TYR A 119 18.64 16.27 -26.24
C TYR A 119 18.13 15.87 -24.86
N THR A 120 18.68 14.81 -24.29
CA THR A 120 18.32 14.38 -22.93
C THR A 120 19.53 13.91 -22.14
N ILE A 121 19.59 14.25 -20.85
CA ILE A 121 20.59 13.70 -19.93
C ILE A 121 19.91 12.70 -19.02
N ALA A 122 20.47 11.49 -18.93
CA ALA A 122 20.04 10.42 -18.06
C ALA A 122 21.24 9.94 -17.21
N GLY A 123 20.99 9.60 -15.95
CA GLY A 123 21.99 8.91 -15.10
C GLY A 123 21.63 7.44 -14.93
N ASP A 124 22.41 6.71 -14.14
CA ASP A 124 22.23 5.27 -13.89
C ASP A 124 20.80 4.93 -13.47
N GLY A 125 20.24 5.69 -12.53
CA GLY A 125 18.89 5.48 -12.02
C GLY A 125 17.81 5.58 -13.10
N CYS A 126 18.00 6.39 -14.15
CA CYS A 126 17.07 6.39 -15.29
C CYS A 126 17.21 5.12 -16.14
N LEU A 127 18.43 4.60 -16.30
CA LEU A 127 18.73 3.46 -17.17
C LEU A 127 18.44 2.10 -16.50
N MET A 128 18.26 2.08 -15.18
CA MET A 128 17.73 0.95 -14.42
C MET A 128 16.20 0.83 -14.52
N GLU A 129 15.49 1.95 -14.70
CA GLU A 129 14.03 1.95 -14.77
C GLU A 129 13.52 1.34 -16.07
N GLY A 130 12.58 0.39 -15.96
CA GLY A 130 12.06 -0.37 -17.11
C GLY A 130 11.48 0.50 -18.23
N VAL A 131 10.84 1.61 -17.85
CA VAL A 131 10.25 2.60 -18.79
C VAL A 131 11.27 3.20 -19.77
N ALA A 132 12.54 3.32 -19.36
CA ALA A 132 13.60 3.81 -20.24
C ALA A 132 14.00 2.75 -21.28
N SER A 133 14.04 1.48 -20.89
CA SER A 133 14.31 0.36 -21.81
C SER A 133 13.20 0.20 -22.85
N GLU A 134 11.94 0.28 -22.41
CA GLU A 134 10.78 0.27 -23.30
C GLU A 134 10.89 1.39 -24.36
N ALA A 135 11.13 2.63 -23.92
CA ALA A 135 11.22 3.79 -24.81
C ALA A 135 12.46 3.74 -25.72
N ALA A 136 13.61 3.31 -25.21
CA ALA A 136 14.84 3.18 -25.98
C ALA A 136 14.70 2.11 -27.08
N SER A 137 14.10 0.96 -26.76
CA SER A 137 13.78 -0.08 -27.73
C SER A 137 12.91 0.46 -28.87
N LEU A 138 11.85 1.22 -28.55
CA LEU A 138 10.97 1.80 -29.55
C LEU A 138 11.66 2.91 -30.37
N ALA A 139 12.47 3.75 -29.75
CA ALA A 139 13.19 4.83 -30.42
C ALA A 139 14.20 4.32 -31.46
N GLY A 140 14.90 3.22 -31.15
CA GLY A 140 15.81 2.56 -32.08
C GLY A 140 15.07 1.94 -33.26
N HIS A 141 13.97 1.23 -33.00
CA HIS A 141 13.06 0.72 -34.04
C HIS A 141 12.56 1.84 -34.97
N LEU A 142 12.21 3.00 -34.40
CA LEU A 142 11.71 4.16 -35.14
C LEU A 142 12.82 5.01 -35.81
N GLN A 143 14.10 4.63 -35.69
CA GLN A 143 15.23 5.30 -36.34
C GLN A 143 15.28 6.82 -36.05
N LEU A 144 15.05 7.22 -34.80
CA LEU A 144 14.96 8.64 -34.39
C LEU A 144 16.32 9.36 -34.34
N GLY A 145 16.98 9.56 -35.48
CA GLY A 145 18.28 10.26 -35.56
C GLY A 145 18.31 11.75 -35.17
N ASN A 146 17.17 12.32 -34.79
CA ASN A 146 17.09 13.63 -34.16
C ASN A 146 17.13 13.58 -32.61
N LEU A 147 17.26 12.38 -32.01
CA LEU A 147 17.38 12.17 -30.57
C LEU A 147 18.83 11.86 -30.18
N ILE A 148 19.39 12.68 -29.29
CA ILE A 148 20.72 12.48 -28.70
C ILE A 148 20.59 12.42 -27.18
N ALA A 149 20.88 11.26 -26.60
CA ALA A 149 20.88 11.04 -25.17
C ALA A 149 22.32 11.02 -24.62
N PHE A 150 22.51 11.61 -23.44
CA PHE A 150 23.76 11.59 -22.71
C PHE A 150 23.58 10.73 -21.45
N TYR A 151 24.39 9.69 -21.32
CA TYR A 151 24.46 8.88 -20.10
C TYR A 151 25.58 9.43 -19.20
N ASP A 152 25.20 9.97 -18.04
CA ASP A 152 26.11 10.34 -16.96
C ASP A 152 26.64 9.07 -16.27
N ASP A 153 27.73 8.52 -16.80
CA ASP A 153 28.38 7.31 -16.29
C ASP A 153 29.31 7.66 -15.12
N ASN A 154 28.72 8.01 -13.98
CA ASN A 154 29.46 8.45 -12.80
C ASN A 154 29.72 7.33 -11.78
N HIS A 155 29.22 6.12 -12.07
CA HIS A 155 29.39 4.90 -11.28
C HIS A 155 28.77 4.92 -9.87
N ILE A 156 27.88 5.87 -9.57
CA ILE A 156 27.31 6.07 -8.23
C ILE A 156 25.79 6.26 -8.28
N THR A 157 25.09 5.51 -7.42
CA THR A 157 23.69 5.78 -7.05
C THR A 157 23.57 6.14 -5.56
N ILE A 158 22.35 6.26 -5.05
CA ILE A 158 22.08 6.50 -3.63
C ILE A 158 22.70 5.41 -2.74
N ASP A 159 22.63 4.15 -3.18
CA ASP A 159 23.09 2.98 -2.42
C ASP A 159 24.61 2.75 -2.50
N GLY A 160 25.34 3.59 -3.23
CA GLY A 160 26.79 3.48 -3.38
C GLY A 160 27.22 3.27 -4.82
N ASP A 161 28.34 2.55 -4.97
CA ASP A 161 28.88 2.11 -6.26
C ASP A 161 27.82 1.30 -7.04
N ILE A 162 27.62 1.62 -8.32
CA ILE A 162 26.64 0.93 -9.18
C ILE A 162 26.83 -0.58 -9.21
N LYS A 163 28.04 -1.10 -8.94
CA LYS A 163 28.34 -2.54 -8.93
C LYS A 163 27.48 -3.37 -7.98
N VAL A 164 26.82 -2.75 -7.00
CA VAL A 164 25.93 -3.46 -6.08
C VAL A 164 24.60 -3.87 -6.73
N ALA A 165 24.19 -3.24 -7.84
CA ALA A 165 22.88 -3.46 -8.45
C ALA A 165 22.77 -3.22 -9.98
N PHE A 166 23.77 -2.61 -10.62
CA PHE A 166 23.78 -2.22 -12.03
C PHE A 166 25.15 -2.47 -12.65
N THR A 167 25.33 -3.70 -13.14
CA THR A 167 26.60 -4.23 -13.71
C THR A 167 26.46 -4.67 -15.16
N GLU A 168 25.37 -4.31 -15.81
CA GLU A 168 25.15 -4.61 -17.22
C GLU A 168 26.02 -3.74 -18.14
N ASP A 169 26.19 -4.19 -19.38
CA ASP A 169 26.80 -3.38 -20.42
C ASP A 169 25.73 -2.50 -21.09
N VAL A 170 25.66 -1.25 -20.63
CA VAL A 170 24.69 -0.26 -21.12
C VAL A 170 24.86 0.01 -22.61
N LEU A 171 26.10 0.13 -23.10
CA LEU A 171 26.35 0.44 -24.51
C LEU A 171 25.91 -0.74 -25.39
N MET A 172 26.27 -1.96 -25.03
CA MET A 172 25.85 -3.15 -25.74
C MET A 172 24.32 -3.31 -25.75
N ARG A 173 23.64 -2.99 -24.65
CA ARG A 173 22.17 -2.98 -24.60
C ARG A 173 21.57 -1.95 -25.57
N PHE A 174 22.09 -0.72 -25.61
CA PHE A 174 21.60 0.30 -26.54
C PHE A 174 21.90 -0.01 -28.01
N GLU A 175 23.06 -0.58 -28.31
CA GLU A 175 23.38 -1.12 -29.63
C GLU A 175 22.39 -2.20 -30.06
N SER A 176 22.00 -3.08 -29.13
CA SER A 176 20.99 -4.12 -29.39
C SER A 176 19.61 -3.55 -29.74
N TYR A 177 19.29 -2.33 -29.29
CA TYR A 177 18.08 -1.60 -29.67
C TYR A 177 18.20 -0.89 -31.04
N GLY A 178 19.39 -0.85 -31.64
CA GLY A 178 19.66 -0.13 -32.89
C GLY A 178 20.10 1.32 -32.70
N TRP A 179 20.59 1.69 -31.51
CA TRP A 179 21.16 3.02 -31.28
C TRP A 179 22.59 3.12 -31.80
N HIS A 180 23.02 4.32 -32.16
CA HIS A 180 24.43 4.64 -32.28
C HIS A 180 25.00 4.95 -30.90
N THR A 181 26.19 4.46 -30.60
CA THR A 181 26.85 4.60 -29.31
C THR A 181 28.20 5.29 -29.47
N LEU A 182 28.47 6.25 -28.59
CA LEU A 182 29.74 6.98 -28.50
C LEU A 182 30.19 7.03 -27.04
N THR A 183 31.50 7.17 -26.82
CA THR A 183 32.07 7.29 -25.47
C THR A 183 32.96 8.53 -25.36
N VAL A 184 32.80 9.26 -24.27
CA VAL A 184 33.71 10.31 -23.82
C VAL A 184 34.28 9.88 -22.47
N GLU A 185 35.57 9.51 -22.46
CA GLU A 185 36.21 8.92 -21.27
C GLU A 185 36.49 9.93 -20.14
N ASN A 186 36.60 11.22 -20.45
CA ASN A 186 36.86 12.28 -19.47
C ASN A 186 35.85 13.43 -19.59
N GLY A 187 34.64 13.18 -19.13
CA GLY A 187 33.57 14.18 -19.09
C GLY A 187 33.80 15.32 -18.08
N ASP A 188 34.71 15.16 -17.12
CA ASP A 188 35.00 16.18 -16.11
C ASP A 188 35.74 17.40 -16.68
N SER A 189 36.48 17.25 -17.79
CA SER A 189 37.31 18.33 -18.32
C SER A 189 37.52 18.36 -19.84
N ASP A 190 37.26 17.27 -20.57
CA ASP A 190 37.52 17.22 -22.02
C ASP A 190 36.35 17.80 -22.83
N LEU A 191 36.28 19.14 -22.85
CA LEU A 191 35.23 19.87 -23.58
C LEU A 191 35.25 19.58 -25.09
N GLN A 192 36.43 19.30 -25.65
CA GLN A 192 36.59 19.04 -27.08
C GLN A 192 36.05 17.66 -27.44
N ALA A 193 36.34 16.63 -26.65
CA ALA A 193 35.76 15.30 -26.86
C ALA A 193 34.22 15.30 -26.75
N ILE A 194 33.65 16.04 -25.79
CA ILE A 194 32.19 16.22 -25.69
C ILE A 194 31.65 16.88 -26.96
N HIS A 195 32.29 17.97 -27.42
CA HIS A 195 31.90 18.67 -28.63
C HIS A 195 31.93 17.74 -29.86
N ASP A 196 33.03 17.02 -30.06
CA ASP A 196 33.24 16.17 -31.23
C ASP A 196 32.30 14.96 -31.24
N ALA A 197 31.97 14.40 -30.06
CA ALA A 197 30.96 13.35 -29.94
C ALA A 197 29.56 13.85 -30.35
N ILE A 198 29.17 15.07 -29.98
CA ILE A 198 27.88 15.64 -30.40
C ILE A 198 27.89 15.93 -31.91
N VAL A 199 29.01 16.42 -32.47
CA VAL A 199 29.15 16.61 -33.92
C VAL A 199 29.00 15.28 -34.66
N GLU A 200 29.61 14.21 -34.16
CA GLU A 200 29.51 12.88 -34.77
C GLU A 200 28.08 12.32 -34.68
N ALA A 201 27.45 12.43 -33.50
CA ALA A 201 26.06 12.02 -33.30
C ALA A 201 25.09 12.65 -34.31
N LYS A 202 25.26 13.95 -34.62
CA LYS A 202 24.39 14.66 -35.59
C LYS A 202 24.57 14.19 -37.04
N LYS A 203 25.63 13.46 -37.37
CA LYS A 203 25.82 12.87 -38.72
C LYS A 203 24.99 11.60 -38.91
N VAL A 204 24.63 10.93 -37.83
CA VAL A 204 23.84 9.68 -37.86
C VAL A 204 22.35 10.02 -37.80
N THR A 205 21.71 10.07 -38.97
CA THR A 205 20.33 10.54 -39.11
C THR A 205 19.28 9.42 -39.09
N ASP A 206 19.72 8.17 -39.14
CA ASP A 206 18.91 6.95 -39.19
C ASP A 206 18.91 6.16 -37.86
N LYS A 207 19.57 6.66 -36.81
CA LYS A 207 19.58 6.03 -35.48
C LYS A 207 19.61 7.10 -34.38
N PRO A 208 18.85 6.94 -33.29
CA PRO A 208 19.09 7.73 -32.09
C PRO A 208 20.50 7.45 -31.54
N THR A 209 21.13 8.44 -30.90
CA THR A 209 22.49 8.29 -30.37
C THR A 209 22.52 8.34 -28.84
N LEU A 210 23.23 7.40 -28.22
CA LEU A 210 23.60 7.43 -26.80
C LEU A 210 25.09 7.76 -26.68
N ILE A 211 25.40 8.87 -26.03
CA ILE A 211 26.78 9.27 -25.71
C ILE A 211 27.02 8.95 -24.24
N LYS A 212 27.82 7.92 -23.97
CA LYS A 212 28.30 7.60 -22.62
C LYS A 212 29.38 8.61 -22.24
N ILE A 213 29.16 9.35 -21.16
CA ILE A 213 30.10 10.35 -20.66
C ILE A 213 30.53 9.94 -19.26
N THR A 214 31.76 9.49 -19.14
CA THR A 214 32.33 9.10 -17.84
C THR A 214 32.64 10.37 -17.05
N THR A 215 32.00 10.54 -15.88
CA THR A 215 32.20 11.72 -15.00
C THR A 215 32.52 11.31 -13.57
N THR A 216 32.98 12.25 -12.76
CA THR A 216 33.05 12.08 -11.31
C THR A 216 31.87 12.81 -10.64
N ILE A 217 30.99 12.08 -9.95
CA ILE A 217 29.92 12.72 -9.17
C ILE A 217 30.52 13.67 -8.11
N GLY A 218 29.99 14.89 -8.01
CA GLY A 218 30.55 15.91 -7.11
C GLY A 218 31.93 16.45 -7.48
N PHE A 219 32.38 16.28 -8.73
CA PHE A 219 33.70 16.73 -9.20
C PHE A 219 34.14 18.09 -8.63
N GLY A 220 35.30 18.11 -7.98
CA GLY A 220 35.84 19.26 -7.25
C GLY A 220 35.76 19.12 -5.73
N SER A 221 34.74 18.43 -5.20
CA SER A 221 34.52 18.22 -3.75
C SER A 221 35.57 17.29 -3.12
N LYS A 222 35.84 17.48 -1.82
CA LYS A 222 36.62 16.54 -0.98
C LYS A 222 36.05 15.12 -0.96
N ILE A 223 34.74 14.98 -1.17
CA ILE A 223 34.02 13.70 -1.19
C ILE A 223 33.48 13.33 -2.58
N GLN A 224 34.08 13.88 -3.64
CA GLN A 224 33.76 13.50 -5.02
C GLN A 224 33.88 11.98 -5.23
N GLY A 225 33.07 11.41 -6.11
CA GLY A 225 33.05 9.96 -6.38
C GLY A 225 32.37 9.12 -5.30
N THR A 226 31.65 9.74 -4.36
CA THR A 226 30.94 9.02 -3.29
C THR A 226 29.44 9.28 -3.33
N HIS A 227 28.63 8.32 -2.85
CA HIS A 227 27.17 8.50 -2.77
C HIS A 227 26.75 9.65 -1.83
N GLY A 228 27.62 10.05 -0.88
CA GLY A 228 27.35 11.15 0.05
C GLY A 228 27.16 12.52 -0.61
N VAL A 229 27.70 12.72 -1.82
CA VAL A 229 27.54 13.98 -2.59
C VAL A 229 26.30 13.98 -3.51
N HIS A 230 25.56 12.87 -3.60
CA HIS A 230 24.41 12.74 -4.49
C HIS A 230 23.23 13.64 -4.10
N GLY A 231 22.77 13.53 -2.83
CA GLY A 231 21.48 14.09 -2.40
C GLY A 231 21.53 15.03 -1.20
N ALA A 232 22.73 15.35 -0.69
CA ALA A 232 22.92 16.20 0.48
C ALA A 232 23.71 17.48 0.14
N PRO A 233 23.41 18.62 0.78
CA PRO A 233 24.25 19.80 0.65
C PRO A 233 25.69 19.51 1.09
N LEU A 234 26.66 20.04 0.35
CA LEU A 234 28.07 19.99 0.73
C LEU A 234 28.30 20.72 2.06
N LYS A 235 29.35 20.30 2.78
CA LYS A 235 29.78 20.98 4.01
C LYS A 235 30.39 22.34 3.68
N ALA A 236 30.28 23.28 4.62
CA ALA A 236 30.74 24.65 4.40
C ALA A 236 32.24 24.74 4.06
N ASP A 237 33.08 23.93 4.71
CA ASP A 237 34.52 23.86 4.47
C ASP A 237 34.88 23.22 3.13
N ASP A 238 34.03 22.33 2.62
CA ASP A 238 34.17 21.73 1.29
C ASP A 238 33.81 22.75 0.20
N ILE A 239 32.74 23.54 0.39
CA ILE A 239 32.37 24.64 -0.51
C ILE A 239 33.49 25.68 -0.61
N VAL A 240 34.13 26.04 0.52
CA VAL A 240 35.30 26.94 0.54
C VAL A 240 36.44 26.37 -0.29
N ALA A 241 36.81 25.10 -0.05
CA ALA A 241 37.91 24.46 -0.77
C ALA A 241 37.67 24.37 -2.28
N ILE A 242 36.42 24.10 -2.71
CA ILE A 242 36.06 24.07 -4.13
C ILE A 242 36.25 25.46 -4.77
N LYS A 243 35.80 26.52 -4.11
CA LYS A 243 35.94 27.89 -4.62
C LYS A 243 37.41 28.28 -4.76
N GLU A 244 38.22 28.03 -3.75
CA GLU A 244 39.66 28.29 -3.79
C GLU A 244 40.34 27.50 -4.93
N LYS A 245 40.00 26.22 -5.07
CA LYS A 245 40.52 25.34 -6.14
C LYS A 245 40.22 25.88 -7.54
N TRP A 246 39.10 26.57 -7.73
CA TRP A 246 38.68 27.14 -9.01
C TRP A 246 38.92 28.65 -9.13
N GLY A 247 39.65 29.25 -8.17
CA GLY A 247 40.00 30.68 -8.21
C GLY A 247 38.85 31.64 -7.89
N PHE A 248 37.77 31.17 -7.26
CA PHE A 248 36.66 31.99 -6.77
C PHE A 248 36.91 32.48 -5.33
N ASP A 249 36.33 33.63 -4.98
CA ASP A 249 36.35 34.15 -3.60
C ASP A 249 35.52 33.25 -2.67
N PRO A 250 36.14 32.59 -1.66
CA PRO A 250 35.44 31.64 -0.79
C PRO A 250 34.35 32.31 0.07
N SER A 251 34.45 33.63 0.32
CA SER A 251 33.51 34.38 1.16
C SER A 251 32.19 34.71 0.46
N LYS A 252 32.16 34.68 -0.87
CA LYS A 252 30.97 35.05 -1.67
C LYS A 252 30.18 33.84 -2.09
N SER A 253 28.87 33.98 -2.25
CA SER A 253 27.99 32.94 -2.79
C SER A 253 27.07 33.56 -3.84
N PHE A 254 26.74 32.80 -4.88
CA PHE A 254 26.01 33.32 -6.05
C PHE A 254 26.77 34.49 -6.73
N ASP A 255 28.11 34.43 -6.73
CA ASP A 255 28.99 35.40 -7.37
C ASP A 255 29.21 35.01 -8.83
N VAL A 256 28.63 35.78 -9.75
CA VAL A 256 28.72 35.55 -11.18
C VAL A 256 29.40 36.78 -11.81
N PRO A 257 30.63 36.67 -12.31
CA PRO A 257 31.32 37.76 -12.99
C PRO A 257 30.54 38.26 -14.22
N GLN A 258 30.58 39.58 -14.48
CA GLN A 258 29.85 40.18 -15.60
C GLN A 258 30.26 39.59 -16.96
N GLU A 259 31.54 39.28 -17.15
CA GLU A 259 32.06 38.61 -18.34
C GLU A 259 31.39 37.25 -18.65
N ILE A 260 30.89 36.54 -17.62
CA ILE A 260 30.13 35.30 -17.80
C ILE A 260 28.72 35.62 -18.31
N TYR A 261 28.05 36.63 -17.75
CA TYR A 261 26.76 37.08 -18.30
C TYR A 261 26.90 37.54 -19.75
N ASP A 262 27.95 38.31 -20.07
CA ASP A 262 28.19 38.81 -21.42
C ASP A 262 28.43 37.66 -22.42
N LEU A 263 29.17 36.62 -21.99
CA LEU A 263 29.39 35.41 -22.79
C LEU A 263 28.08 34.68 -23.11
N PHE A 264 27.23 34.46 -22.12
CA PHE A 264 25.97 33.73 -22.28
C PHE A 264 24.93 34.57 -23.03
N ALA A 265 24.90 35.89 -22.81
CA ALA A 265 24.06 36.83 -23.54
C ALA A 265 24.37 36.83 -25.04
N LYS A 266 25.64 36.63 -25.44
CA LYS A 266 26.01 36.48 -26.85
C LYS A 266 25.37 35.26 -27.52
N THR A 267 25.36 34.11 -26.84
CA THR A 267 24.66 32.91 -27.34
C THR A 267 23.15 33.11 -27.37
N ALA A 268 22.57 33.72 -26.34
CA ALA A 268 21.14 34.05 -26.30
C ALA A 268 20.72 35.00 -27.45
N ALA A 269 21.56 35.99 -27.77
CA ALA A 269 21.34 36.91 -28.89
C ALA A 269 21.39 36.19 -30.25
N LYS A 270 22.28 35.19 -30.40
CA LYS A 270 22.30 34.32 -31.59
C LYS A 270 20.97 33.57 -31.73
N GLY A 271 20.48 32.95 -30.68
CA GLY A 271 19.19 32.23 -30.71
C GLY A 271 18.00 33.14 -31.02
N ALA A 272 18.01 34.39 -30.53
CA ALA A 272 16.99 35.38 -30.90
C ALA A 272 17.05 35.76 -32.40
N ALA A 273 18.25 35.84 -32.99
CA ALA A 273 18.41 36.06 -34.42
C ALA A 273 17.94 34.85 -35.25
N GLU A 274 18.28 33.63 -34.83
CA GLU A 274 17.82 32.38 -35.46
C GLU A 274 16.28 32.26 -35.42
N GLU A 275 15.63 32.67 -34.33
CA GLU A 275 14.17 32.73 -34.28
C GLU A 275 13.60 33.79 -35.24
N GLN A 276 14.23 34.97 -35.36
CA GLN A 276 13.78 35.99 -36.33
C GLN A 276 13.89 35.48 -37.77
N GLU A 277 14.97 34.79 -38.10
CA GLU A 277 15.14 34.11 -39.39
C GLU A 277 14.05 33.06 -39.61
N TRP A 278 13.76 32.24 -38.60
CA TRP A 278 12.69 31.26 -38.66
C TRP A 278 11.30 31.89 -38.84
N ASN A 279 11.01 33.00 -38.16
CA ASN A 279 9.75 33.73 -38.32
C ASN A 279 9.58 34.25 -39.76
N ALA A 280 10.65 34.82 -40.34
CA ALA A 280 10.63 35.26 -41.73
C ALA A 280 10.44 34.09 -42.71
N LEU A 281 11.12 32.96 -42.47
CA LEU A 281 10.94 31.71 -43.21
C LEU A 281 9.50 31.20 -43.10
N PHE A 282 8.90 31.26 -41.91
CA PHE A 282 7.54 30.77 -41.69
C PHE A 282 6.48 31.68 -42.35
N GLU A 283 6.67 33.00 -42.38
CA GLU A 283 5.82 33.90 -43.18
C GLU A 283 5.91 33.60 -44.68
N GLN A 284 7.13 33.38 -45.19
CA GLN A 284 7.33 32.96 -46.58
C GLN A 284 6.67 31.61 -46.85
N TYR A 285 6.82 30.65 -45.94
CA TYR A 285 6.21 29.34 -46.03
C TYR A 285 4.68 29.44 -46.09
N LYS A 286 4.06 30.29 -45.25
CA LYS A 286 2.61 30.53 -45.27
C LYS A 286 2.15 31.11 -46.60
N ALA A 287 2.92 32.01 -47.21
CA ALA A 287 2.58 32.57 -48.52
C ALA A 287 2.68 31.52 -49.65
N GLN A 288 3.66 30.63 -49.58
CA GLN A 288 3.90 29.58 -50.59
C GLN A 288 3.02 28.34 -50.40
N ASN A 289 2.59 28.06 -49.17
CA ASN A 289 1.78 26.91 -48.79
C ASN A 289 0.59 27.33 -47.90
N PRO A 290 -0.40 28.10 -48.42
CA PRO A 290 -1.42 28.74 -47.59
C PRO A 290 -2.21 27.80 -46.68
N GLU A 291 -2.61 26.64 -47.18
CA GLU A 291 -3.37 25.65 -46.39
C GLU A 291 -2.54 25.04 -45.26
N LYS A 292 -1.36 24.50 -45.58
CA LYS A 292 -0.45 23.90 -44.59
C LYS A 292 0.08 24.93 -43.59
N GLY A 293 0.36 26.15 -44.06
CA GLY A 293 0.81 27.25 -43.23
C GLY A 293 -0.26 27.71 -42.24
N ALA A 294 -1.51 27.84 -42.67
CA ALA A 294 -2.63 28.16 -41.79
C ALA A 294 -2.90 27.03 -40.78
N GLU A 295 -2.86 25.77 -41.22
CA GLU A 295 -3.01 24.61 -40.33
C GLU A 295 -1.92 24.58 -39.26
N LEU A 296 -0.64 24.74 -39.65
CA LEU A 296 0.48 24.73 -38.71
C LEU A 296 0.39 25.90 -37.73
N GLN A 297 0.06 27.11 -38.19
CA GLN A 297 -0.13 28.27 -37.32
C GLN A 297 -1.22 28.03 -36.26
N ARG A 298 -2.38 27.50 -36.67
CA ARG A 298 -3.49 27.14 -35.78
C ARG A 298 -3.05 26.12 -34.73
N ARG A 299 -2.31 25.09 -35.15
CA ARG A 299 -1.76 24.05 -34.26
C ARG A 299 -0.75 24.61 -33.27
N ILE A 300 0.14 25.51 -33.70
CA ILE A 300 1.09 26.24 -32.83
C ILE A 300 0.32 27.02 -31.76
N ASN A 301 -0.78 27.67 -32.14
CA ASN A 301 -1.66 28.40 -31.23
C ASN A 301 -2.53 27.51 -30.33
N LYS A 302 -2.44 26.17 -30.47
CA LYS A 302 -3.26 25.17 -29.76
C LYS A 302 -4.76 25.42 -29.95
N GLU A 303 -5.17 25.86 -31.13
CA GLU A 303 -6.58 26.09 -31.51
C GLU A 303 -7.08 24.85 -32.25
N LEU A 304 -8.28 24.36 -31.95
CA LEU A 304 -8.91 23.29 -32.75
C LEU A 304 -9.50 23.85 -34.05
N PRO A 305 -9.77 23.01 -35.07
CA PRO A 305 -10.55 23.41 -36.23
C PRO A 305 -11.92 23.97 -35.82
N ALA A 306 -12.41 24.98 -36.53
CA ALA A 306 -13.73 25.53 -36.29
C ALA A 306 -14.82 24.46 -36.49
N ASP A 307 -15.87 24.50 -35.68
CA ASP A 307 -17.01 23.59 -35.73
C ASP A 307 -16.67 22.08 -35.63
N PHE A 308 -15.50 21.70 -35.06
CA PHE A 308 -15.09 20.29 -34.96
C PHE A 308 -16.12 19.41 -34.24
N GLU A 309 -16.92 19.99 -33.35
CA GLU A 309 -17.99 19.30 -32.63
C GLU A 309 -19.07 18.72 -33.54
N LYS A 310 -19.25 19.27 -34.74
CA LYS A 310 -20.20 18.77 -35.74
C LYS A 310 -19.76 17.42 -36.34
N LEU A 311 -18.49 17.05 -36.16
CA LEU A 311 -17.95 15.75 -36.58
C LEU A 311 -18.34 14.63 -35.62
N LEU A 312 -18.74 14.95 -34.38
CA LEU A 312 -19.03 13.95 -33.37
C LEU A 312 -20.34 13.21 -33.71
N PRO A 313 -20.35 11.86 -33.69
CA PRO A 313 -21.55 11.09 -33.95
C PRO A 313 -22.57 11.28 -32.82
N THR A 314 -23.85 11.33 -33.20
CA THR A 314 -25.00 11.37 -32.29
C THR A 314 -25.84 10.11 -32.47
N TYR A 315 -26.54 9.73 -31.39
CA TYR A 315 -27.31 8.49 -31.34
C TYR A 315 -28.68 8.74 -30.73
N SER A 316 -29.65 7.96 -31.20
CA SER A 316 -31.02 7.88 -30.71
C SER A 316 -31.26 6.57 -29.96
N PRO A 317 -32.26 6.50 -29.07
CA PRO A 317 -32.60 5.26 -28.36
C PRO A 317 -33.04 4.10 -29.28
N SER A 318 -33.44 4.39 -30.53
CA SER A 318 -33.79 3.39 -31.54
C SER A 318 -32.59 2.78 -32.26
N ASP A 319 -31.39 3.35 -32.11
CA ASP A 319 -30.17 2.81 -32.71
C ASP A 319 -29.72 1.52 -32.00
N PRO A 320 -29.01 0.62 -32.71
CA PRO A 320 -28.61 -0.66 -32.15
C PRO A 320 -27.65 -0.51 -30.94
N ALA A 321 -27.64 -1.54 -30.09
CA ALA A 321 -26.67 -1.64 -29.01
C ALA A 321 -25.24 -1.84 -29.55
N VAL A 322 -24.28 -1.05 -29.06
CA VAL A 322 -22.89 -1.05 -29.50
C VAL A 322 -21.96 -0.97 -28.30
N ALA A 323 -20.84 -1.71 -28.31
CA ALA A 323 -19.84 -1.60 -27.25
C ALA A 323 -19.15 -0.23 -27.29
N SER A 324 -18.84 0.36 -26.13
CA SER A 324 -18.27 1.71 -26.13
C SER A 324 -16.86 1.77 -26.74
N ARG A 325 -16.10 0.66 -26.77
CA ARG A 325 -14.86 0.58 -27.57
C ARG A 325 -15.09 0.76 -29.08
N LYS A 326 -16.22 0.26 -29.60
CA LYS A 326 -16.58 0.40 -31.02
C LYS A 326 -17.15 1.79 -31.29
N LEU A 327 -17.87 2.37 -30.34
CA LEU A 327 -18.28 3.78 -30.41
C LEU A 327 -17.05 4.71 -30.43
N SER A 328 -16.03 4.41 -29.63
CA SER A 328 -14.74 5.12 -29.65
C SER A 328 -14.05 5.04 -31.02
N GLU A 329 -14.00 3.87 -31.64
CA GLU A 329 -13.49 3.73 -33.02
C GLU A 329 -14.29 4.58 -34.02
N ILE A 330 -15.62 4.62 -33.90
CA ILE A 330 -16.47 5.42 -34.78
C ILE A 330 -16.17 6.92 -34.58
N VAL A 331 -16.07 7.38 -33.33
CA VAL A 331 -15.69 8.77 -33.02
C VAL A 331 -14.32 9.09 -33.63
N LEU A 332 -13.30 8.27 -33.35
CA LEU A 332 -11.95 8.44 -33.90
C LEU A 332 -11.99 8.53 -35.43
N SER A 333 -12.73 7.64 -36.09
CA SER A 333 -12.89 7.62 -37.55
C SER A 333 -13.55 8.88 -38.10
N LYS A 334 -14.47 9.50 -37.37
CA LYS A 334 -15.13 10.74 -37.80
C LYS A 334 -14.28 11.99 -37.58
N ILE A 335 -13.49 12.02 -36.51
CA ILE A 335 -12.69 13.21 -36.16
C ILE A 335 -11.27 13.17 -36.74
N PHE A 336 -10.77 12.02 -37.19
CA PHE A 336 -9.39 11.85 -37.62
C PHE A 336 -8.99 12.81 -38.75
N ASP A 337 -9.76 12.88 -39.82
CA ASP A 337 -9.47 13.76 -40.96
C ASP A 337 -9.70 15.24 -40.60
N GLY A 338 -10.75 15.51 -39.83
CA GLY A 338 -11.10 16.87 -39.43
C GLY A 338 -10.13 17.50 -38.43
N ILE A 339 -9.44 16.70 -37.62
CA ILE A 339 -8.50 17.16 -36.57
C ILE A 339 -7.10 16.60 -36.86
N PRO A 340 -6.31 17.24 -37.74
CA PRO A 340 -5.02 16.73 -38.22
C PRO A 340 -3.93 16.63 -37.13
N GLU A 341 -4.11 17.31 -36.00
CA GLU A 341 -3.24 17.21 -34.84
C GLU A 341 -3.42 15.94 -34.00
N LEU A 342 -4.45 15.13 -34.25
CA LEU A 342 -4.59 13.84 -33.58
C LEU A 342 -3.54 12.84 -34.05
N ILE A 343 -2.71 12.34 -33.11
CA ILE A 343 -1.81 11.21 -33.33
C ILE A 343 -2.17 10.09 -32.36
N GLY A 344 -2.40 8.91 -32.92
CA GLY A 344 -2.92 7.75 -32.20
C GLY A 344 -1.89 6.65 -31.99
N GLY A 345 -2.30 5.63 -31.25
CA GLY A 345 -1.59 4.36 -31.22
C GLY A 345 -2.24 3.35 -30.28
N SER A 346 -1.54 2.24 -30.07
CA SER A 346 -1.90 1.24 -29.07
C SER A 346 -0.68 0.46 -28.61
N ALA A 347 -0.70 0.03 -27.35
CA ALA A 347 0.25 -0.91 -26.78
C ALA A 347 -0.09 -2.35 -27.22
N ASP A 348 0.17 -2.66 -28.49
CA ASP A 348 -0.07 -3.97 -29.14
C ASP A 348 -1.51 -4.49 -29.13
N LEU A 349 -2.48 -3.62 -28.85
CA LEU A 349 -3.89 -3.97 -28.70
C LEU A 349 -4.78 -3.28 -29.74
N THR A 350 -4.24 -2.91 -30.91
CA THR A 350 -4.97 -2.18 -31.96
C THR A 350 -6.31 -2.83 -32.32
N GLY A 351 -6.33 -4.15 -32.55
CA GLY A 351 -7.55 -4.89 -32.91
C GLY A 351 -8.53 -5.08 -31.75
N SER A 352 -8.09 -4.85 -30.50
CA SER A 352 -8.91 -5.02 -29.30
C SER A 352 -9.43 -3.68 -28.78
N ASN A 353 -8.59 -2.63 -28.78
CA ASN A 353 -8.96 -1.27 -28.40
C ASN A 353 -9.71 -0.54 -29.51
N LEU A 354 -9.50 -0.92 -30.77
CA LEU A 354 -10.09 -0.29 -31.96
C LEU A 354 -9.67 1.18 -32.12
N THR A 355 -8.39 1.47 -31.92
CA THR A 355 -7.86 2.85 -31.94
C THR A 355 -7.34 3.30 -33.31
N ARG A 356 -7.33 2.42 -34.31
CA ARG A 356 -6.78 2.73 -35.65
C ARG A 356 -7.89 2.92 -36.67
N THR A 357 -7.87 4.04 -37.39
CA THR A 357 -8.81 4.27 -38.50
C THR A 357 -8.34 3.57 -39.77
N SER A 358 -9.25 3.37 -40.74
CA SER A 358 -8.90 2.81 -42.05
C SER A 358 -7.84 3.63 -42.78
N ASP A 359 -7.95 4.96 -42.70
CA ASP A 359 -7.12 5.93 -43.43
C ASP A 359 -5.81 6.26 -42.70
N SER A 360 -5.57 5.64 -41.54
CA SER A 360 -4.32 5.81 -40.81
C SER A 360 -3.14 5.19 -41.58
N VAL A 361 -2.07 5.96 -41.72
CA VAL A 361 -0.72 5.46 -42.02
C VAL A 361 0.04 5.34 -40.70
N ASP A 362 0.81 4.26 -40.55
CA ASP A 362 1.59 4.01 -39.34
C ASP A 362 2.83 4.92 -39.33
N PHE A 363 3.15 5.53 -38.19
CA PHE A 363 4.38 6.30 -38.00
C PHE A 363 5.56 5.33 -37.93
N GLN A 364 6.32 5.24 -39.03
CA GLN A 364 7.43 4.31 -39.20
C GLN A 364 8.54 4.96 -40.03
N PRO A 365 9.80 4.51 -39.91
CA PRO A 365 10.82 4.90 -40.87
C PRO A 365 10.43 4.41 -42.27
N PRO A 366 10.53 5.25 -43.32
CA PRO A 366 10.24 4.83 -44.69
C PRO A 366 11.04 3.60 -45.14
N SER A 367 12.25 3.42 -44.61
CA SER A 367 13.12 2.26 -44.86
C SER A 367 12.50 0.92 -44.42
N SER A 368 11.51 0.91 -43.53
CA SER A 368 10.82 -0.30 -43.08
C SER A 368 9.81 -0.83 -44.10
N GLY A 369 9.27 0.03 -44.99
CA GLY A 369 8.14 -0.31 -45.85
C GLY A 369 6.80 -0.52 -45.11
N LEU A 370 6.73 -0.23 -43.81
CA LEU A 370 5.54 -0.43 -42.96
C LEU A 370 4.71 0.86 -42.77
N GLY A 371 5.25 2.00 -43.22
CA GLY A 371 4.66 3.33 -43.04
C GLY A 371 5.69 4.41 -43.32
N ASP A 372 5.40 5.63 -42.87
CA ASP A 372 6.30 6.77 -43.01
C ASP A 372 6.15 7.74 -41.84
N TYR A 373 7.03 8.74 -41.75
CA TYR A 373 7.00 9.69 -40.63
C TYR A 373 5.82 10.69 -40.69
N THR A 374 5.09 10.81 -41.81
CA THR A 374 3.83 11.56 -41.87
C THR A 374 2.66 10.79 -41.24
N GLY A 375 2.85 9.49 -41.00
CA GLY A 375 1.91 8.60 -40.34
C GLY A 375 1.44 9.13 -38.98
N ARG A 376 0.18 8.84 -38.66
CA ARG A 376 -0.54 9.33 -37.46
C ARG A 376 -0.93 8.20 -36.51
N TYR A 377 -0.41 6.99 -36.71
CA TYR A 377 -0.67 5.85 -35.84
C TYR A 377 0.63 5.17 -35.41
N ILE A 378 0.92 5.21 -34.10
CA ILE A 378 2.15 4.66 -33.52
C ILE A 378 1.90 3.24 -33.03
N ARG A 379 2.76 2.31 -33.44
CA ARG A 379 2.82 0.95 -32.90
C ARG A 379 3.77 0.92 -31.70
N TYR A 380 3.21 1.06 -30.50
CA TYR A 380 4.04 1.12 -29.28
C TYR A 380 4.63 -0.24 -28.89
N GLY A 381 4.00 -1.36 -29.29
CA GLY A 381 4.25 -2.68 -28.71
C GLY A 381 3.77 -2.76 -27.26
N VAL A 382 4.06 -3.87 -26.55
CA VAL A 382 3.63 -4.09 -25.16
C VAL A 382 4.48 -3.23 -24.20
N ARG A 383 4.19 -1.93 -24.16
CA ARG A 383 5.03 -0.87 -23.54
C ARG A 383 4.19 0.27 -22.98
N GLU A 384 3.22 -0.03 -22.11
CA GLU A 384 2.26 0.94 -21.59
C GLU A 384 2.95 2.12 -20.88
N HIS A 385 4.02 1.84 -20.12
CA HIS A 385 4.69 2.88 -19.33
C HIS A 385 5.43 3.86 -20.24
N ALA A 386 6.19 3.35 -21.22
CA ALA A 386 6.84 4.21 -22.21
C ALA A 386 5.82 4.89 -23.13
N MET A 387 4.74 4.22 -23.53
CA MET A 387 3.64 4.83 -24.28
C MET A 387 3.14 6.07 -23.53
N GLY A 388 2.83 5.97 -22.23
CA GLY A 388 2.40 7.11 -21.44
C GLY A 388 3.39 8.26 -21.37
N ALA A 389 4.68 7.97 -21.17
CA ALA A 389 5.71 8.99 -21.15
C ALA A 389 5.94 9.62 -22.54
N ILE A 390 5.80 8.85 -23.61
CA ILE A 390 5.88 9.33 -24.99
C ILE A 390 4.68 10.23 -25.31
N LEU A 391 3.46 9.89 -24.88
CA LEU A 391 2.29 10.78 -24.99
C LEU A 391 2.56 12.14 -24.33
N ASN A 392 3.18 12.14 -23.14
CA ASN A 392 3.57 13.39 -22.46
C ASN A 392 4.58 14.20 -23.30
N GLY A 393 5.57 13.55 -23.92
CA GLY A 393 6.52 14.21 -24.82
C GLY A 393 5.84 14.79 -26.08
N LEU A 394 4.92 14.04 -26.68
CA LEU A 394 4.14 14.51 -27.84
C LEU A 394 3.30 15.76 -27.47
N ALA A 395 2.65 15.74 -26.32
CA ALA A 395 1.86 16.88 -25.82
C ALA A 395 2.74 18.08 -25.47
N ALA A 396 3.91 17.85 -24.85
CA ALA A 396 4.86 18.89 -24.48
C ALA A 396 5.47 19.61 -25.70
N PHE A 397 5.69 18.91 -26.82
CA PHE A 397 6.21 19.53 -28.04
C PHE A 397 5.29 20.66 -28.55
N GLY A 398 3.97 20.47 -28.43
CA GLY A 398 2.95 21.35 -28.99
C GLY A 398 2.51 20.94 -30.40
N GLY A 399 1.38 21.49 -30.84
CA GLY A 399 0.81 21.19 -32.16
C GLY A 399 0.31 19.76 -32.35
N ILE A 400 0.32 18.89 -31.34
CA ILE A 400 -0.16 17.50 -31.40
C ILE A 400 -1.11 17.24 -30.22
N ILE A 401 -2.20 16.51 -30.47
CA ILE A 401 -3.08 15.96 -29.45
C ILE A 401 -2.91 14.43 -29.48
N PRO A 402 -2.13 13.86 -28.55
CA PRO A 402 -1.81 12.44 -28.59
C PRO A 402 -2.86 11.59 -27.87
N TYR A 403 -3.20 10.45 -28.46
CA TYR A 403 -4.01 9.41 -27.84
C TYR A 403 -3.38 8.03 -28.00
N ALA A 404 -3.62 7.13 -27.05
CA ALA A 404 -3.26 5.73 -27.22
C ALA A 404 -4.13 4.77 -26.40
N GLY A 405 -4.25 3.53 -26.89
CA GLY A 405 -5.06 2.50 -26.25
C GLY A 405 -4.25 1.37 -25.60
N THR A 406 -4.77 0.89 -24.48
CA THR A 406 -4.47 -0.42 -23.87
C THR A 406 -5.73 -0.91 -23.13
N PHE A 407 -5.71 -2.07 -22.49
CA PHE A 407 -6.78 -2.41 -21.55
C PHE A 407 -6.73 -1.52 -20.32
N LEU A 408 -7.89 -1.13 -19.77
CA LEU A 408 -7.97 -0.21 -18.63
C LEU A 408 -7.08 -0.69 -17.47
N ASN A 409 -7.07 -2.00 -17.19
CA ASN A 409 -6.26 -2.59 -16.13
C ASN A 409 -4.75 -2.35 -16.31
N PHE A 410 -4.28 -2.30 -17.56
CA PHE A 410 -2.86 -2.17 -17.87
C PHE A 410 -2.39 -0.71 -17.98
N ILE A 411 -3.30 0.27 -17.99
CA ILE A 411 -2.91 1.66 -17.70
C ILE A 411 -2.23 1.76 -16.33
N SER A 412 -2.55 0.86 -15.40
CA SER A 412 -1.86 0.76 -14.10
C SER A 412 -0.35 0.51 -14.21
N TYR A 413 0.15 -0.15 -15.27
CA TYR A 413 1.59 -0.25 -15.53
C TYR A 413 2.22 1.12 -15.83
N ALA A 414 1.44 2.05 -16.39
CA ALA A 414 1.87 3.39 -16.75
C ALA A 414 1.58 4.45 -15.68
N ALA A 415 1.22 4.06 -14.45
CA ALA A 415 0.77 4.97 -13.39
C ALA A 415 1.73 6.15 -13.15
N GLY A 416 3.04 5.90 -13.20
CA GLY A 416 4.06 6.95 -13.04
C GLY A 416 3.97 8.03 -14.13
N ALA A 417 3.77 7.62 -15.39
CA ALA A 417 3.63 8.55 -16.51
C ALA A 417 2.27 9.25 -16.51
N LEU A 418 1.18 8.53 -16.20
CA LEU A 418 -0.17 9.11 -16.09
C LEU A 418 -0.24 10.18 -15.01
N ARG A 419 0.39 9.94 -13.86
CA ARG A 419 0.51 10.94 -12.78
C ARG A 419 1.24 12.20 -13.28
N LEU A 420 2.32 12.03 -14.06
CA LEU A 420 3.04 13.16 -14.64
C LEU A 420 2.25 13.87 -15.74
N SER A 421 1.39 13.19 -16.48
CA SER A 421 0.45 13.84 -17.41
C SER A 421 -0.43 14.83 -16.65
N ALA A 422 -0.95 14.39 -15.50
CA ALA A 422 -1.85 15.20 -14.69
C ALA A 422 -1.14 16.37 -14.01
N LEU A 423 0.04 16.10 -13.40
CA LEU A 423 0.86 17.12 -12.76
C LEU A 423 1.35 18.18 -13.75
N SER A 424 1.78 17.75 -14.94
CA SER A 424 2.32 18.64 -15.98
C SER A 424 1.23 19.27 -16.86
N GLN A 425 -0.05 18.99 -16.55
CA GLN A 425 -1.20 19.50 -17.28
C GLN A 425 -1.15 19.19 -18.78
N HIS A 426 -0.63 18.01 -19.15
CA HIS A 426 -0.54 17.59 -20.54
C HIS A 426 -1.88 17.09 -21.05
N GLN A 427 -2.30 17.60 -22.22
CA GLN A 427 -3.47 17.11 -22.93
C GLN A 427 -3.16 15.78 -23.61
N VAL A 428 -3.35 14.67 -22.88
CA VAL A 428 -3.19 13.29 -23.38
C VAL A 428 -4.47 12.50 -23.20
N ILE A 429 -4.78 11.61 -24.15
CA ILE A 429 -6.03 10.82 -24.14
C ILE A 429 -5.70 9.33 -24.09
N TRP A 430 -6.08 8.67 -22.99
CA TRP A 430 -5.96 7.22 -22.84
C TRP A 430 -7.26 6.54 -23.21
N VAL A 431 -7.20 5.62 -24.17
CA VAL A 431 -8.33 4.78 -24.60
C VAL A 431 -8.24 3.44 -23.86
N GLY A 432 -8.77 3.39 -22.64
CA GLY A 432 -8.71 2.22 -21.76
C GLY A 432 -9.89 1.28 -21.98
N THR A 433 -9.78 0.31 -22.89
CA THR A 433 -10.90 -0.61 -23.17
C THR A 433 -10.91 -1.83 -22.24
N HIS A 434 -11.93 -2.69 -22.36
CA HIS A 434 -12.11 -3.87 -21.47
C HIS A 434 -12.14 -3.45 -20.01
N ASP A 435 -13.00 -2.48 -19.73
CA ASP A 435 -13.02 -1.73 -18.47
C ASP A 435 -13.33 -2.55 -17.22
N SER A 436 -13.85 -3.77 -17.30
CA SER A 436 -14.51 -4.42 -16.15
C SER A 436 -14.57 -5.94 -16.26
N ILE A 437 -15.25 -6.59 -15.31
CA ILE A 437 -15.68 -8.01 -15.43
C ILE A 437 -16.50 -8.27 -16.71
N GLY A 438 -16.99 -7.22 -17.39
CA GLY A 438 -17.65 -7.26 -18.70
C GLY A 438 -16.78 -7.82 -19.83
N LEU A 439 -15.46 -7.88 -19.63
CA LEU A 439 -14.56 -8.55 -20.57
C LEU A 439 -14.71 -10.07 -20.59
N GLY A 440 -15.18 -10.69 -19.50
CA GLY A 440 -15.46 -12.12 -19.43
C GLY A 440 -14.22 -13.00 -19.24
N GLU A 441 -13.89 -13.79 -20.27
CA GLU A 441 -13.09 -15.00 -20.16
C GLU A 441 -11.63 -14.80 -19.74
N ASP A 442 -11.01 -13.64 -19.97
CA ASP A 442 -9.61 -13.42 -19.56
C ASP A 442 -9.45 -13.36 -18.02
N GLY A 443 -10.56 -13.16 -17.29
CA GLY A 443 -10.60 -13.35 -15.85
C GLY A 443 -9.89 -12.27 -15.02
N PRO A 444 -9.67 -12.55 -13.72
CA PRO A 444 -9.35 -11.52 -12.72
C PRO A 444 -8.00 -10.79 -12.92
N THR A 445 -7.09 -11.32 -13.74
CA THR A 445 -5.82 -10.63 -14.06
C THR A 445 -6.00 -9.48 -15.04
N HIS A 446 -7.12 -9.46 -15.77
CA HIS A 446 -7.44 -8.45 -16.79
C HIS A 446 -8.57 -7.52 -16.36
N GLN A 447 -9.35 -7.92 -15.35
CA GLN A 447 -10.58 -7.23 -14.93
C GLN A 447 -10.26 -6.15 -13.89
N PRO A 448 -10.41 -4.85 -14.23
CA PRO A 448 -10.22 -3.75 -13.30
C PRO A 448 -11.15 -3.83 -12.08
N ILE A 449 -10.61 -3.60 -10.88
CA ILE A 449 -11.38 -3.46 -9.64
C ILE A 449 -11.08 -2.12 -8.96
N GLU A 450 -9.80 -1.82 -8.73
CA GLU A 450 -9.33 -0.61 -8.04
C GLU A 450 -9.03 0.55 -9.00
N THR A 451 -8.95 0.27 -10.30
CA THR A 451 -8.30 1.12 -11.30
C THR A 451 -8.98 2.49 -11.45
N LEU A 452 -10.32 2.55 -11.49
CA LEU A 452 -11.02 3.85 -11.56
C LEU A 452 -10.90 4.63 -10.24
N ALA A 453 -10.92 3.97 -9.10
CA ALA A 453 -10.73 4.64 -7.80
C ALA A 453 -9.31 5.24 -7.71
N HIS A 454 -8.30 4.50 -8.15
CA HIS A 454 -6.94 5.01 -8.29
C HIS A 454 -6.90 6.26 -9.18
N PHE A 455 -7.43 6.19 -10.40
CA PHE A 455 -7.36 7.31 -11.35
C PHE A 455 -8.20 8.51 -10.90
N ARG A 456 -9.38 8.30 -10.33
CA ARG A 456 -10.23 9.37 -9.76
C ARG A 456 -9.57 10.07 -8.57
N ALA A 457 -8.66 9.39 -7.87
CA ALA A 457 -7.88 9.98 -6.79
C ALA A 457 -6.69 10.82 -7.28
N ILE A 458 -6.27 10.67 -8.54
CA ILE A 458 -5.22 11.52 -9.14
C ILE A 458 -5.82 12.91 -9.42
N PRO A 459 -5.27 14.00 -8.84
CA PRO A 459 -5.74 15.34 -9.15
C PRO A 459 -5.56 15.68 -10.62
N ASN A 460 -6.43 16.53 -11.18
CA ASN A 460 -6.31 17.04 -12.55
C ASN A 460 -6.52 16.00 -13.66
N LEU A 461 -7.05 14.81 -13.36
CA LEU A 461 -7.31 13.74 -14.33
C LEU A 461 -8.81 13.55 -14.59
N GLN A 462 -9.22 13.62 -15.86
CA GLN A 462 -10.56 13.21 -16.28
C GLN A 462 -10.64 11.69 -16.36
N VAL A 463 -11.68 11.09 -15.78
CA VAL A 463 -11.88 9.63 -15.79
C VAL A 463 -13.28 9.34 -16.30
N TRP A 464 -13.38 9.31 -17.63
CA TRP A 464 -14.61 9.08 -18.37
C TRP A 464 -14.95 7.60 -18.40
N ARG A 465 -16.20 7.25 -18.11
CA ARG A 465 -16.76 5.91 -18.29
C ARG A 465 -18.15 6.01 -18.96
N PRO A 466 -18.18 6.24 -20.28
CA PRO A 466 -19.43 6.51 -21.01
C PRO A 466 -20.32 5.28 -21.12
N ALA A 467 -21.63 5.49 -20.95
CA ALA A 467 -22.64 4.45 -20.98
C ALA A 467 -23.19 4.14 -22.38
N ASP A 468 -23.08 5.07 -23.33
CA ASP A 468 -23.59 4.91 -24.69
C ASP A 468 -22.81 5.76 -25.72
N GLY A 469 -23.36 5.88 -26.95
CA GLY A 469 -22.73 6.63 -28.03
C GLY A 469 -22.64 8.14 -27.77
N ASN A 470 -23.69 8.74 -27.21
CA ASN A 470 -23.71 10.18 -26.93
C ASN A 470 -22.70 10.55 -25.83
N GLU A 471 -22.61 9.73 -24.77
CA GLU A 471 -21.61 9.92 -23.73
C GLU A 471 -20.18 9.69 -24.23
N THR A 472 -19.99 8.73 -25.15
CA THR A 472 -18.67 8.49 -25.76
C THR A 472 -18.23 9.71 -26.58
N SER A 473 -19.13 10.30 -27.37
CA SER A 473 -18.87 11.56 -28.09
C SER A 473 -18.56 12.73 -27.14
N ALA A 474 -19.27 12.83 -26.01
CA ALA A 474 -18.99 13.85 -24.99
C ALA A 474 -17.60 13.68 -24.34
N ALA A 475 -17.18 12.45 -24.05
CA ALA A 475 -15.87 12.16 -23.49
C ALA A 475 -14.74 12.62 -24.43
N TYR A 476 -14.85 12.35 -25.74
CA TYR A 476 -13.91 12.85 -26.74
C TYR A 476 -13.96 14.36 -26.88
N TYR A 477 -15.15 14.95 -26.92
CA TYR A 477 -15.29 16.41 -26.94
C TYR A 477 -14.50 17.04 -25.78
N GLN A 478 -14.76 16.59 -24.54
CA GLN A 478 -14.12 17.20 -23.37
C GLN A 478 -12.61 16.97 -23.37
N SER A 479 -12.17 15.78 -23.79
CA SER A 479 -10.74 15.46 -23.94
C SER A 479 -10.03 16.34 -24.97
N LEU A 480 -10.72 16.73 -26.06
CA LEU A 480 -10.18 17.62 -27.11
C LEU A 480 -10.15 19.09 -26.72
N VAL A 481 -11.13 19.59 -25.96
CA VAL A 481 -11.15 21.01 -25.56
C VAL A 481 -10.34 21.28 -24.30
N SER A 482 -10.09 20.27 -23.47
CA SER A 482 -9.43 20.44 -22.18
C SER A 482 -7.91 20.44 -22.29
N LYS A 483 -7.34 21.59 -22.64
CA LYS A 483 -5.90 21.78 -22.91
C LYS A 483 -4.95 21.49 -21.75
N HIS A 484 -5.46 21.45 -20.51
CA HIS A 484 -4.66 21.35 -19.28
C HIS A 484 -4.97 20.09 -18.45
N ASN A 485 -5.70 19.13 -19.02
CA ASN A 485 -6.12 17.93 -18.32
C ASN A 485 -5.91 16.69 -19.18
N PRO A 486 -5.16 15.68 -18.70
CA PRO A 486 -5.25 14.35 -19.30
C PRO A 486 -6.64 13.76 -19.13
N SER A 487 -6.96 12.77 -19.97
CA SER A 487 -8.15 11.95 -19.83
C SER A 487 -7.86 10.46 -19.93
N VAL A 488 -8.60 9.67 -19.16
CA VAL A 488 -8.77 8.23 -19.34
C VAL A 488 -10.21 7.99 -19.73
N ILE A 489 -10.44 7.31 -20.84
CA ILE A 489 -11.77 6.90 -21.31
C ILE A 489 -11.88 5.38 -21.16
N ALA A 490 -12.59 4.94 -20.11
CA ALA A 490 -12.86 3.56 -19.77
C ALA A 490 -14.01 2.99 -20.62
N LEU A 491 -13.73 1.97 -21.43
CA LEU A 491 -14.62 1.49 -22.49
C LEU A 491 -14.90 0.00 -22.41
N THR A 492 -16.11 -0.41 -22.73
CA THR A 492 -16.58 -1.79 -22.60
C THR A 492 -16.12 -2.69 -23.74
N ARG A 493 -16.03 -4.00 -23.47
CA ARG A 493 -15.93 -5.05 -24.51
C ARG A 493 -17.31 -5.38 -25.10
N GLN A 494 -18.30 -5.47 -24.21
CA GLN A 494 -19.69 -5.86 -24.43
C GLN A 494 -20.56 -4.71 -24.96
N ASN A 495 -21.59 -5.04 -25.72
CA ASN A 495 -22.54 -4.06 -26.25
C ASN A 495 -23.41 -3.45 -25.15
N LEU A 496 -23.66 -2.13 -25.28
CA LEU A 496 -24.57 -1.36 -24.43
C LEU A 496 -25.68 -0.74 -25.29
N PRO A 497 -26.92 -0.61 -24.78
CA PRO A 497 -28.00 0.05 -25.51
C PRO A 497 -27.76 1.56 -25.60
N GLN A 498 -28.37 2.22 -26.60
CA GLN A 498 -28.45 3.69 -26.60
C GLN A 498 -29.54 4.14 -25.61
N LEU A 499 -29.25 5.14 -24.80
CA LEU A 499 -30.08 5.48 -23.65
C LEU A 499 -31.08 6.59 -23.99
N GLU A 500 -32.35 6.38 -23.62
CA GLU A 500 -33.36 7.44 -23.62
C GLU A 500 -32.94 8.57 -22.69
N GLY A 501 -32.95 9.80 -23.19
CA GLY A 501 -32.56 10.99 -22.43
C GLY A 501 -31.07 11.32 -22.41
N SER A 502 -30.18 10.47 -22.97
CA SER A 502 -28.76 10.81 -23.11
C SER A 502 -28.54 11.83 -24.24
N SER A 503 -27.55 12.68 -24.08
CA SER A 503 -27.11 13.60 -25.13
C SER A 503 -25.69 14.07 -24.87
N ILE A 504 -24.99 14.50 -25.92
CA ILE A 504 -23.65 15.08 -25.78
C ILE A 504 -23.67 16.27 -24.82
N GLU A 505 -24.69 17.14 -24.92
CA GLU A 505 -24.81 18.35 -24.11
C GLU A 505 -24.96 18.04 -22.61
N LYS A 506 -25.79 17.06 -22.25
CA LYS A 506 -25.95 16.64 -20.85
C LYS A 506 -24.66 15.96 -20.35
N ALA A 507 -24.10 15.05 -21.12
CA ALA A 507 -22.92 14.26 -20.72
C ALA A 507 -21.65 15.10 -20.57
N ARG A 508 -21.51 16.20 -21.33
CA ARG A 508 -20.42 17.18 -21.18
C ARG A 508 -20.38 17.88 -19.82
N LYS A 509 -21.44 17.77 -19.01
CA LYS A 509 -21.45 18.25 -17.62
C LYS A 509 -20.87 17.24 -16.63
N GLY A 510 -20.42 16.07 -17.09
CA GLY A 510 -19.78 15.02 -16.30
C GLY A 510 -20.74 14.17 -15.47
N GLY A 511 -21.92 14.70 -15.12
CA GLY A 511 -22.99 13.98 -14.45
C GLY A 511 -24.33 14.67 -14.62
N TYR A 512 -25.39 13.90 -14.87
CA TYR A 512 -26.72 14.43 -15.17
C TYR A 512 -27.83 13.42 -14.85
N THR A 513 -29.03 13.92 -14.58
CA THR A 513 -30.23 13.09 -14.43
C THR A 513 -30.68 12.57 -15.81
N LEU A 514 -30.57 11.27 -16.00
CA LEU A 514 -30.96 10.55 -17.21
C LEU A 514 -32.46 10.26 -17.21
N VAL A 515 -32.94 9.63 -16.13
CA VAL A 515 -34.37 9.36 -15.90
C VAL A 515 -34.86 10.30 -14.82
N GLU A 516 -35.67 11.28 -15.22
CA GLU A 516 -36.24 12.28 -14.33
C GLU A 516 -37.51 11.74 -13.64
N VAL A 517 -37.59 11.92 -12.33
CA VAL A 517 -38.74 11.59 -11.48
C VAL A 517 -38.92 12.74 -10.50
N GLU A 518 -40.14 13.28 -10.40
CA GLU A 518 -40.46 14.28 -9.39
C GLU A 518 -40.56 13.60 -8.02
N ASN A 519 -39.84 14.11 -7.01
CA ASN A 519 -39.80 13.56 -5.65
C ASN A 519 -39.51 12.04 -5.63
N PRO A 520 -38.35 11.58 -6.14
CA PRO A 520 -38.07 10.16 -6.25
C PRO A 520 -38.00 9.48 -4.88
N ASP A 521 -38.47 8.24 -4.80
CA ASP A 521 -38.30 7.38 -3.61
C ASP A 521 -36.83 6.92 -3.48
N LEU A 522 -36.10 6.91 -4.60
CA LEU A 522 -34.72 6.46 -4.72
C LEU A 522 -34.03 7.11 -5.92
N ILE A 523 -32.73 7.34 -5.84
CA ILE A 523 -31.90 7.72 -6.98
C ILE A 523 -30.81 6.66 -7.18
N PHE A 524 -30.73 6.08 -8.37
CA PHE A 524 -29.52 5.36 -8.80
C PHE A 524 -28.53 6.35 -9.38
N VAL A 525 -27.25 6.22 -9.03
CA VAL A 525 -26.15 6.86 -9.74
C VAL A 525 -25.21 5.79 -10.29
N ALA A 526 -24.96 5.80 -11.59
CA ALA A 526 -24.16 4.78 -12.23
C ALA A 526 -23.24 5.37 -13.31
N THR A 527 -22.30 4.55 -13.77
CA THR A 527 -21.39 4.87 -14.88
C THR A 527 -21.37 3.72 -15.88
N GLY A 528 -20.98 4.00 -17.12
CA GLY A 528 -20.74 2.96 -18.13
C GLY A 528 -21.86 1.94 -18.27
N SER A 529 -21.49 0.67 -18.25
CA SER A 529 -22.42 -0.45 -18.42
C SER A 529 -23.55 -0.50 -17.39
N GLU A 530 -23.31 0.02 -16.18
CA GLU A 530 -24.27 -0.08 -15.08
C GLU A 530 -25.41 0.93 -15.16
N VAL A 531 -25.29 1.96 -16.01
CA VAL A 531 -26.39 2.92 -16.25
C VAL A 531 -27.59 2.19 -16.87
N SER A 532 -27.36 1.37 -17.89
CA SER A 532 -28.43 0.57 -18.51
C SER A 532 -29.08 -0.42 -17.53
N ILE A 533 -28.26 -1.06 -16.68
CA ILE A 533 -28.74 -1.98 -15.63
C ILE A 533 -29.60 -1.22 -14.61
N SER A 534 -29.20 0.00 -14.25
CA SER A 534 -29.93 0.85 -13.31
C SER A 534 -31.26 1.35 -13.89
N VAL A 535 -31.31 1.66 -15.19
CA VAL A 535 -32.57 1.99 -15.90
C VAL A 535 -33.54 0.81 -15.88
N ASP A 536 -33.06 -0.41 -16.13
CA ASP A 536 -33.92 -1.59 -16.08
C ASP A 536 -34.35 -1.96 -14.65
N ALA A 537 -33.46 -1.78 -13.66
CA ALA A 537 -33.82 -1.91 -12.25
C ALA A 537 -34.90 -0.89 -11.82
N ALA A 538 -34.80 0.36 -12.29
CA ALA A 538 -35.81 1.39 -12.04
C ALA A 538 -37.19 1.03 -12.64
N LYS A 539 -37.23 0.42 -13.83
CA LYS A 539 -38.48 -0.11 -14.42
C LYS A 539 -39.10 -1.21 -13.56
N LEU A 540 -38.27 -2.13 -13.03
CA LEU A 540 -38.74 -3.20 -12.14
C LEU A 540 -39.28 -2.63 -10.82
N LEU A 541 -38.56 -1.68 -10.20
CA LEU A 541 -38.98 -1.02 -8.97
C LEU A 541 -40.31 -0.27 -9.12
N LYS A 542 -40.55 0.34 -10.29
CA LYS A 542 -41.83 0.99 -10.59
C LYS A 542 -43.01 0.02 -10.49
N THR A 543 -42.84 -1.25 -10.89
CA THR A 543 -43.89 -2.28 -10.73
C THR A 543 -44.16 -2.65 -9.26
N GLN A 544 -43.23 -2.31 -8.36
CA GLN A 544 -43.31 -2.53 -6.91
C GLN A 544 -43.74 -1.26 -6.16
N GLY A 545 -44.09 -0.18 -6.89
CA GLY A 545 -44.52 1.09 -6.30
C GLY A 545 -43.39 2.00 -5.85
N VAL A 546 -42.13 1.73 -6.23
CA VAL A 546 -40.97 2.58 -5.93
C VAL A 546 -40.58 3.38 -7.18
N ASN A 547 -40.65 4.71 -7.11
CA ASN A 547 -40.29 5.61 -8.20
C ASN A 547 -38.81 5.97 -8.10
N ALA A 548 -37.98 5.34 -8.93
CA ALA A 548 -36.53 5.57 -8.94
C ALA A 548 -36.11 6.50 -10.09
N ALA A 549 -35.36 7.56 -9.77
CA ALA A 549 -34.62 8.35 -10.76
C ALA A 549 -33.27 7.66 -11.09
N VAL A 550 -32.69 7.98 -12.24
CA VAL A 550 -31.37 7.49 -12.64
C VAL A 550 -30.48 8.64 -13.05
N VAL A 551 -29.31 8.74 -12.44
CA VAL A 551 -28.23 9.66 -12.76
C VAL A 551 -27.13 8.89 -13.49
N SER A 552 -26.70 9.41 -14.63
CA SER A 552 -25.46 8.98 -15.27
C SER A 552 -24.33 9.92 -14.83
N LEU A 553 -23.22 9.38 -14.34
CA LEU A 553 -22.05 10.14 -13.86
C LEU A 553 -20.78 9.75 -14.65
N PRO A 554 -20.72 10.00 -15.97
CA PRO A 554 -19.63 9.51 -16.81
C PRO A 554 -18.26 10.05 -16.43
N ASP A 555 -18.13 11.26 -15.86
CA ASP A 555 -16.85 11.78 -15.36
C ASP A 555 -17.00 12.63 -14.11
N TRP A 556 -16.40 12.18 -13.01
CA TRP A 556 -16.43 12.85 -11.72
C TRP A 556 -15.72 14.21 -11.78
N PHE A 557 -14.59 14.28 -12.50
CA PHE A 557 -13.78 15.48 -12.56
C PHE A 557 -14.54 16.64 -13.22
N THR A 558 -15.18 16.37 -14.36
CA THR A 558 -16.02 17.36 -15.06
C THR A 558 -17.26 17.72 -14.26
N PHE A 559 -17.88 16.76 -13.56
CA PHE A 559 -19.03 17.02 -12.70
C PHE A 559 -18.68 17.95 -11.51
N GLU A 560 -17.53 17.74 -10.89
CA GLU A 560 -17.10 18.57 -9.76
C GLU A 560 -16.87 20.04 -10.10
N LYS A 561 -16.54 20.32 -11.37
CA LYS A 561 -16.38 21.68 -11.89
C LYS A 561 -17.70 22.41 -12.13
N GLN A 562 -18.84 21.71 -12.07
CA GLN A 562 -20.15 22.34 -12.23
C GLN A 562 -20.51 23.18 -10.99
N SER A 563 -21.46 24.11 -11.17
CA SER A 563 -21.96 24.92 -10.05
C SER A 563 -22.61 24.04 -8.97
N GLU A 564 -22.53 24.46 -7.71
CA GLU A 564 -23.19 23.75 -6.61
C GLU A 564 -24.70 23.60 -6.83
N GLU A 565 -25.34 24.62 -7.42
CA GLU A 565 -26.74 24.55 -7.83
C GLU A 565 -26.99 23.41 -8.83
N TYR A 566 -26.14 23.28 -9.86
CA TYR A 566 -26.25 22.18 -10.80
C TYR A 566 -26.01 20.83 -10.12
N LYS A 567 -24.96 20.71 -9.31
CA LYS A 567 -24.65 19.45 -8.62
C LYS A 567 -25.77 19.01 -7.68
N LEU A 568 -26.39 19.94 -6.94
CA LEU A 568 -27.54 19.67 -6.09
C LEU A 568 -28.83 19.43 -6.88
N SER A 569 -28.95 19.93 -8.10
CA SER A 569 -30.08 19.58 -8.99
C SER A 569 -30.02 18.10 -9.44
N VAL A 570 -28.81 17.53 -9.54
CA VAL A 570 -28.58 16.11 -9.87
C VAL A 570 -28.63 15.22 -8.62
N PHE A 571 -28.10 15.69 -7.49
CA PHE A 571 -28.12 14.99 -6.20
C PHE A 571 -28.89 15.79 -5.14
N PRO A 572 -30.23 15.82 -5.22
CA PRO A 572 -31.07 16.58 -4.29
C PRO A 572 -31.09 15.97 -2.88
N ASP A 573 -31.64 16.72 -1.92
CA ASP A 573 -32.08 16.16 -0.63
C ASP A 573 -33.35 15.32 -0.82
N GLY A 574 -33.69 14.49 0.17
CA GLY A 574 -35.02 13.89 0.30
C GLY A 574 -35.15 12.46 -0.21
N ALA A 575 -34.19 11.94 -0.98
CA ALA A 575 -34.18 10.56 -1.45
C ALA A 575 -32.84 9.87 -1.14
N PRO A 576 -32.85 8.58 -0.72
CA PRO A 576 -31.62 7.79 -0.70
C PRO A 576 -31.03 7.68 -2.11
N ILE A 577 -29.71 7.56 -2.18
CA ILE A 577 -28.93 7.51 -3.42
C ILE A 577 -28.05 6.27 -3.34
N ILE A 578 -28.13 5.41 -4.35
CA ILE A 578 -27.34 4.18 -4.46
C ILE A 578 -26.41 4.29 -5.65
N SER A 579 -25.11 4.10 -5.44
CA SER A 579 -24.18 3.96 -6.56
C SER A 579 -24.16 2.53 -7.13
N VAL A 580 -24.04 2.39 -8.44
CA VAL A 580 -23.91 1.09 -9.12
C VAL A 580 -22.76 1.16 -10.13
N GLU A 581 -21.67 0.46 -9.85
CA GLU A 581 -20.49 0.36 -10.73
C GLU A 581 -19.80 -0.99 -10.47
N VAL A 582 -19.46 -1.78 -11.50
CA VAL A 582 -18.90 -3.15 -11.31
C VAL A 582 -17.41 -3.15 -10.90
N MET A 583 -17.02 -2.22 -10.05
CA MET A 583 -15.67 -2.04 -9.52
C MET A 583 -15.73 -1.75 -8.02
N THR A 584 -14.60 -1.39 -7.40
CA THR A 584 -14.59 -1.05 -5.99
C THR A 584 -15.58 0.06 -5.64
N THR A 585 -16.15 0.00 -4.44
CA THR A 585 -17.04 1.05 -3.91
C THR A 585 -16.26 2.25 -3.36
N LEU A 586 -14.93 2.22 -3.35
CA LEU A 586 -14.10 3.28 -2.78
C LEU A 586 -14.34 4.63 -3.46
N GLY A 587 -14.71 5.65 -2.65
CA GLY A 587 -14.94 7.02 -3.07
C GLY A 587 -16.39 7.33 -3.46
N TRP A 588 -17.24 6.32 -3.67
CA TRP A 588 -18.64 6.51 -4.07
C TRP A 588 -19.52 7.12 -2.97
N ASP A 589 -19.09 7.05 -1.70
CA ASP A 589 -19.67 7.77 -0.56
C ASP A 589 -19.72 9.29 -0.77
N LYS A 590 -18.94 9.81 -1.73
CA LYS A 590 -19.01 11.20 -2.17
C LYS A 590 -20.35 11.57 -2.83
N TYR A 591 -20.96 10.65 -3.57
CA TYR A 591 -22.17 10.89 -4.38
C TYR A 591 -23.37 10.03 -3.98
N SER A 592 -23.18 9.06 -3.09
CA SER A 592 -24.20 8.08 -2.73
C SER A 592 -24.20 7.79 -1.22
N HIS A 593 -25.34 7.33 -0.73
CA HIS A 593 -25.49 6.87 0.64
C HIS A 593 -25.07 5.41 0.78
N GLU A 594 -25.46 4.59 -0.20
CA GLU A 594 -25.15 3.16 -0.26
C GLU A 594 -24.49 2.81 -1.60
N GLN A 595 -23.68 1.77 -1.64
CA GLN A 595 -22.87 1.42 -2.82
C GLN A 595 -23.03 -0.04 -3.21
N ILE A 596 -23.34 -0.29 -4.48
CA ILE A 596 -23.32 -1.62 -5.08
C ILE A 596 -22.11 -1.70 -6.02
N GLY A 597 -21.07 -2.38 -5.54
CA GLY A 597 -19.80 -2.60 -6.24
C GLY A 597 -19.21 -3.98 -5.97
N ILE A 598 -17.97 -4.19 -6.41
CA ILE A 598 -17.17 -5.42 -6.20
C ILE A 598 -15.88 -5.03 -5.47
N ASN A 599 -15.69 -5.54 -4.26
CA ASN A 599 -14.49 -5.33 -3.43
C ASN A 599 -13.63 -6.61 -3.29
N THR A 600 -13.75 -7.51 -4.26
CA THR A 600 -12.89 -8.70 -4.44
C THR A 600 -12.34 -8.68 -5.87
N PHE A 601 -11.42 -9.58 -6.20
CA PHE A 601 -11.11 -9.82 -7.62
C PHE A 601 -12.33 -10.39 -8.37
N GLY A 602 -12.30 -10.29 -9.70
CA GLY A 602 -13.32 -10.84 -10.58
C GLY A 602 -13.21 -12.36 -10.79
N ALA A 603 -13.78 -12.84 -11.90
CA ALA A 603 -13.82 -14.27 -12.22
C ALA A 603 -13.70 -14.50 -13.74
N SER A 604 -13.12 -15.64 -14.11
CA SER A 604 -13.00 -16.07 -15.51
C SER A 604 -14.27 -16.80 -15.94
N GLY A 605 -14.97 -16.27 -16.95
CA GLY A 605 -16.14 -16.91 -17.56
C GLY A 605 -16.89 -15.96 -18.49
N PRO A 606 -17.94 -16.44 -19.20
CA PRO A 606 -18.78 -15.58 -20.03
C PRO A 606 -19.33 -14.41 -19.23
N TYR A 607 -19.21 -13.18 -19.75
CA TYR A 607 -19.43 -11.99 -18.92
C TYR A 607 -20.83 -11.93 -18.28
N LYS A 608 -21.87 -12.46 -18.95
CA LYS A 608 -23.23 -12.53 -18.38
C LYS A 608 -23.29 -13.43 -17.15
N ASP A 609 -22.58 -14.55 -17.16
CA ASP A 609 -22.49 -15.45 -16.02
C ASP A 609 -21.69 -14.81 -14.88
N VAL A 610 -20.63 -14.08 -15.20
CA VAL A 610 -19.83 -13.33 -14.21
C VAL A 610 -20.64 -12.19 -13.59
N TYR A 611 -21.39 -11.41 -14.38
CA TYR A 611 -22.32 -10.39 -13.88
C TYR A 611 -23.39 -11.00 -12.97
N LYS A 612 -23.99 -12.12 -13.39
CA LYS A 612 -24.97 -12.85 -12.57
C LYS A 612 -24.35 -13.35 -11.26
N TYR A 613 -23.14 -13.90 -11.30
CA TYR A 613 -22.42 -14.38 -10.13
C TYR A 613 -22.20 -13.28 -9.08
N PHE A 614 -21.82 -12.07 -9.50
CA PHE A 614 -21.65 -10.93 -8.61
C PHE A 614 -22.95 -10.14 -8.32
N GLY A 615 -24.09 -10.56 -8.87
CA GLY A 615 -25.38 -9.94 -8.64
C GLY A 615 -25.54 -8.55 -9.30
N PHE A 616 -24.97 -8.37 -10.49
CA PHE A 616 -25.18 -7.24 -11.38
C PHE A 616 -26.21 -7.58 -12.46
N THR A 617 -27.43 -7.86 -12.01
CA THR A 617 -28.60 -7.99 -12.89
C THR A 617 -29.68 -7.02 -12.44
N PRO A 618 -30.59 -6.56 -13.32
CA PRO A 618 -31.66 -5.64 -12.94
C PRO A 618 -32.44 -6.10 -11.70
N GLU A 619 -32.71 -7.40 -11.59
CA GLU A 619 -33.45 -7.99 -10.47
C GLU A 619 -32.66 -7.91 -9.15
N ALA A 620 -31.38 -8.27 -9.16
CA ALA A 620 -30.53 -8.24 -7.97
C ALA A 620 -30.28 -6.80 -7.50
N ILE A 621 -30.14 -5.85 -8.43
CA ILE A 621 -30.01 -4.43 -8.12
C ILE A 621 -31.32 -3.88 -7.54
N ALA A 622 -32.47 -4.19 -8.15
CA ALA A 622 -33.78 -3.81 -7.62
C ALA A 622 -34.03 -4.38 -6.22
N GLU A 623 -33.67 -5.65 -5.96
CA GLU A 623 -33.81 -6.26 -4.64
C GLU A 623 -32.98 -5.53 -3.56
N LYS A 624 -31.72 -5.21 -3.87
CA LYS A 624 -30.85 -4.43 -2.96
C LYS A 624 -31.42 -3.03 -2.74
N ALA A 625 -31.91 -2.39 -3.80
CA ALA A 625 -32.49 -1.06 -3.74
C ALA A 625 -33.74 -0.99 -2.86
N THR A 626 -34.65 -1.97 -2.94
CA THR A 626 -35.82 -2.04 -2.06
C THR A 626 -35.41 -2.10 -0.58
N LYS A 627 -34.32 -2.81 -0.24
CA LYS A 627 -33.80 -2.85 1.13
C LYS A 627 -33.29 -1.49 1.61
N VAL A 628 -32.63 -0.73 0.72
CA VAL A 628 -32.15 0.62 1.05
C VAL A 628 -33.31 1.61 1.21
N VAL A 629 -34.34 1.54 0.35
CA VAL A 629 -35.54 2.37 0.49
C VAL A 629 -36.22 2.10 1.83
N GLU A 630 -36.38 0.84 2.23
CA GLU A 630 -36.96 0.51 3.53
C GLU A 630 -36.06 0.94 4.70
N PHE A 631 -34.73 0.85 4.56
CA PHE A 631 -33.78 1.32 5.59
C PHE A 631 -33.90 2.83 5.85
N TYR A 632 -34.06 3.65 4.81
CA TYR A 632 -34.19 5.10 4.94
C TYR A 632 -35.62 5.60 5.18
N LYS A 633 -36.60 4.70 5.27
CA LYS A 633 -38.00 5.06 5.46
C LYS A 633 -38.21 5.80 6.78
N GLY A 634 -38.82 6.99 6.69
CA GLY A 634 -39.04 7.87 7.84
C GLY A 634 -37.81 8.67 8.29
N SER A 635 -36.64 8.47 7.67
CA SER A 635 -35.43 9.24 7.94
C SER A 635 -35.36 10.53 7.13
N THR A 636 -34.70 11.56 7.65
CA THR A 636 -34.39 12.77 6.88
C THR A 636 -33.11 12.54 6.06
N VAL A 637 -33.24 12.36 4.76
CA VAL A 637 -32.10 12.10 3.86
C VAL A 637 -31.55 13.41 3.30
N LYS A 638 -30.24 13.63 3.42
CA LYS A 638 -29.52 14.81 2.93
C LYS A 638 -28.57 14.42 1.82
N SER A 639 -28.45 15.25 0.79
CA SER A 639 -27.52 15.02 -0.31
C SER A 639 -26.10 14.70 0.19
N PRO A 640 -25.44 13.63 -0.30
CA PRO A 640 -24.05 13.29 0.04
C PRO A 640 -23.06 14.43 -0.27
N LEU A 641 -23.44 15.37 -1.15
CA LEU A 641 -22.64 16.55 -1.48
C LEU A 641 -22.54 17.55 -0.31
N LYS A 642 -23.46 17.52 0.64
CA LYS A 642 -23.45 18.44 1.80
C LYS A 642 -22.40 17.99 2.81
N LYS A 643 -21.30 18.75 2.91
CA LYS A 643 -20.22 18.48 3.87
C LYS A 643 -20.23 19.49 5.03
N ALA A 644 -19.96 19.01 6.26
CA ALA A 644 -19.97 19.86 7.46
C ALA A 644 -18.91 20.97 7.44
N LEU A 645 -17.75 20.73 6.81
CA LEU A 645 -16.62 21.66 6.76
C LEU A 645 -16.71 22.67 5.60
N PHE A 646 -17.75 22.60 4.77
CA PHE A 646 -17.84 23.38 3.54
C PHE A 646 -18.03 24.89 3.78
N ARG A 647 -18.43 25.33 4.99
CA ARG A 647 -18.50 26.75 5.37
C ARG A 647 -17.21 27.34 5.96
N LEU A 648 -16.12 26.57 6.04
CA LEU A 648 -14.87 26.99 6.71
C LEU A 648 -13.62 26.97 5.83
N LEU A 649 -13.72 26.56 4.57
CA LEU A 649 -12.58 26.60 3.64
C LEU A 649 -12.65 27.90 2.82
N PRO A 650 -11.66 28.81 2.91
CA PRO A 650 -11.53 29.87 1.93
C PRO A 650 -11.22 29.21 0.59
N VAL A 651 -12.01 29.56 -0.43
CA VAL A 651 -11.64 29.37 -1.83
C VAL A 651 -10.26 29.98 -2.01
N PHE A 652 -9.24 29.17 -2.30
CA PHE A 652 -7.90 29.65 -2.64
C PHE A 652 -7.95 30.32 -4.02
N GLY A 653 -8.45 31.56 -4.05
CA GLY A 653 -8.11 32.57 -5.04
C GLY A 653 -7.03 33.47 -4.44
N LEU A 654 -6.00 33.79 -5.23
CA LEU A 654 -4.90 34.68 -4.86
C LEU A 654 -5.41 35.94 -4.14
N VAL A 655 -4.79 36.32 -3.00
CA VAL A 655 -4.39 37.70 -2.61
C VAL A 655 -3.94 37.79 -1.12
N SER A 656 -2.70 38.28 -0.96
CA SER A 656 -2.03 38.99 0.15
C SER A 656 -2.17 38.57 1.64
N ARG A 657 -0.99 38.51 2.28
CA ARG A 657 -0.70 38.23 3.69
C ARG A 657 -1.23 39.31 4.65
N ARG A 658 -1.94 38.92 5.72
CA ARG A 658 -1.85 39.56 7.05
C ARG A 658 -1.95 38.54 8.19
N SER A 659 -1.26 38.89 9.28
CA SER A 659 -0.83 38.13 10.47
C SER A 659 -1.93 37.39 11.24
N PHE A 660 -1.63 36.15 11.65
CA PHE A 660 -2.41 35.38 12.63
C PHE A 660 -1.89 35.63 14.06
N SER A 661 -2.76 36.10 14.97
CA SER A 661 -2.56 36.06 16.42
C SER A 661 -3.30 34.87 17.05
N ARG A 662 -2.68 34.29 18.09
CA ARG A 662 -3.10 33.12 18.87
C ARG A 662 -4.57 33.16 19.33
N PHE A 663 -5.27 32.03 19.20
CA PHE A 663 -6.57 31.78 19.86
C PHE A 663 -6.46 30.61 20.85
N THR A 664 -6.80 30.90 22.11
CA THR A 664 -7.05 29.94 23.20
C THR A 664 -8.47 29.34 23.10
N PRO A 665 -8.70 28.07 23.47
CA PRO A 665 -10.04 27.48 23.42
C PRO A 665 -10.93 28.00 24.57
N ARG A 666 -12.13 28.49 24.23
CA ARG A 666 -13.21 28.77 25.19
C ARG A 666 -13.89 27.47 25.63
N ARG A 667 -14.10 27.32 26.95
CA ARG A 667 -15.06 26.39 27.55
C ARG A 667 -16.47 26.85 27.19
N ASN A 668 -17.29 25.97 26.62
CA ASN A 668 -18.75 26.13 26.63
C ASN A 668 -19.34 25.16 27.64
N SER A 669 -19.85 25.75 28.72
CA SER A 669 -20.77 25.18 29.69
C SER A 669 -22.19 25.19 29.11
N ALA A 670 -22.76 24.01 28.86
CA ALA A 670 -24.19 23.82 28.73
C ALA A 670 -24.53 22.38 29.15
N THR A 671 -24.97 22.23 30.39
CA THR A 671 -25.66 21.05 30.91
C THR A 671 -27.04 20.93 30.25
N PRO A 672 -27.36 19.84 29.53
CA PRO A 672 -28.73 19.51 29.19
C PRO A 672 -29.45 18.97 30.43
N GLY A 673 -30.65 19.49 30.68
CA GLY A 673 -31.47 19.15 31.83
C GLY A 673 -31.98 17.70 31.81
N ALA A 674 -32.39 17.27 33.00
CA ALA A 674 -33.07 16.01 33.27
C ALA A 674 -34.30 15.82 32.36
N GLY A 675 -34.18 14.93 31.38
CA GLY A 675 -35.28 14.36 30.59
C GLY A 675 -35.30 12.85 30.80
N GLY A 676 -36.48 12.29 31.07
CA GLY A 676 -36.69 10.92 31.53
C GLY A 676 -36.03 9.84 30.66
N ARG A 677 -35.58 8.77 31.33
CA ARG A 677 -35.12 7.53 30.71
C ARG A 677 -36.23 7.01 29.77
N PRO A 678 -35.93 6.64 28.50
CA PRO A 678 -36.90 5.92 27.68
C PRO A 678 -37.22 4.59 28.37
N ASP A 679 -38.52 4.28 28.53
CA ASP A 679 -38.98 2.98 29.01
C ASP A 679 -38.55 1.90 28.01
N ILE A 680 -37.48 1.18 28.33
CA ILE A 680 -37.04 0.01 27.57
C ILE A 680 -38.01 -1.13 27.92
N ASP A 681 -38.76 -1.64 26.93
CA ASP A 681 -39.55 -2.86 27.10
C ASP A 681 -38.63 -4.09 27.24
N PHE A 682 -38.35 -4.46 28.49
CA PHE A 682 -37.46 -5.58 28.82
C PHE A 682 -37.99 -6.95 28.39
N THR A 683 -39.25 -7.09 27.97
CA THR A 683 -39.80 -8.39 27.54
C THR A 683 -39.21 -8.89 26.21
N GLN A 684 -38.60 -7.99 25.43
CA GLN A 684 -38.02 -8.27 24.11
C GLN A 684 -36.54 -8.71 24.14
N TYR A 685 -35.95 -8.80 25.33
CA TYR A 685 -34.52 -9.09 25.52
C TYR A 685 -34.29 -10.36 26.34
N ASP A 686 -33.20 -11.06 26.04
CA ASP A 686 -32.62 -12.08 26.92
C ASP A 686 -31.59 -11.44 27.84
N LYS A 687 -31.65 -11.77 29.13
CA LYS A 687 -30.68 -11.30 30.13
C LYS A 687 -29.51 -12.27 30.22
N ILE A 688 -28.29 -11.76 30.08
CA ILE A 688 -27.05 -12.52 30.22
C ILE A 688 -26.27 -11.94 31.39
N THR A 689 -25.92 -12.78 32.36
CA THR A 689 -25.15 -12.36 33.53
C THR A 689 -23.79 -13.06 33.52
N GLU A 690 -22.72 -12.27 33.56
CA GLU A 690 -21.35 -12.77 33.63
C GLU A 690 -20.52 -11.82 34.50
N GLY A 691 -19.82 -12.38 35.48
CA GLY A 691 -19.19 -11.54 36.49
C GLY A 691 -20.26 -10.75 37.26
N ARG A 692 -19.97 -9.48 37.54
CA ARG A 692 -20.94 -8.54 38.13
C ARG A 692 -21.81 -7.86 37.07
N ALA A 693 -21.49 -8.02 35.79
CA ALA A 693 -22.25 -7.42 34.70
C ALA A 693 -23.49 -8.25 34.35
N SER A 694 -24.62 -7.56 34.15
CA SER A 694 -25.83 -8.13 33.58
C SER A 694 -26.16 -7.35 32.32
N ILE A 695 -26.02 -7.94 31.14
CA ILE A 695 -26.38 -7.27 29.87
C ILE A 695 -27.70 -7.79 29.32
N ILE A 696 -28.33 -6.99 28.47
CA ILE A 696 -29.52 -7.35 27.71
C ILE A 696 -29.17 -7.52 26.24
N VAL A 697 -29.63 -8.62 25.64
CA VAL A 697 -29.40 -8.93 24.22
C VAL A 697 -30.75 -9.09 23.53
N PRO A 698 -31.01 -8.44 22.39
CA PRO A 698 -32.30 -8.56 21.70
C PRO A 698 -32.59 -10.01 21.28
N LYS A 699 -33.84 -10.45 21.44
CA LYS A 699 -34.27 -11.81 21.04
C LYS A 699 -34.24 -12.01 19.52
N GLU A 700 -34.60 -10.99 18.75
CA GLU A 700 -34.72 -11.05 17.28
C GLU A 700 -33.44 -10.67 16.53
N ASN A 701 -32.58 -9.84 17.14
CA ASN A 701 -31.28 -9.42 16.61
C ASN A 701 -30.17 -9.82 17.59
N LYS A 702 -29.65 -11.04 17.45
CA LYS A 702 -28.60 -11.55 18.35
C LYS A 702 -27.30 -10.75 18.17
N VAL A 703 -27.09 -9.72 18.98
CA VAL A 703 -25.75 -9.16 19.23
C VAL A 703 -24.85 -10.31 19.67
N PHE A 704 -23.62 -10.35 19.15
CA PHE A 704 -22.69 -11.46 19.37
C PHE A 704 -22.33 -11.59 20.86
N TYR A 705 -22.95 -12.53 21.57
CA TYR A 705 -22.50 -13.04 22.85
C TYR A 705 -21.90 -14.43 22.66
N ASN A 706 -20.64 -14.59 23.05
CA ASN A 706 -19.95 -15.87 23.01
C ASN A 706 -19.65 -16.35 24.46
N PRO A 707 -20.38 -17.34 24.99
CA PRO A 707 -20.16 -17.84 26.35
C PRO A 707 -18.80 -18.54 26.51
N ILE A 708 -18.22 -19.03 25.42
CA ILE A 708 -16.91 -19.68 25.45
C ILE A 708 -15.79 -18.66 25.78
N GLN A 709 -15.99 -17.38 25.47
CA GLN A 709 -15.07 -16.28 25.79
C GLN A 709 -15.13 -15.82 27.26
N GLN A 710 -15.94 -16.45 28.11
CA GLN A 710 -16.03 -16.09 29.53
C GLN A 710 -14.67 -16.20 30.24
N PHE A 711 -13.89 -17.25 29.95
CA PHE A 711 -12.53 -17.38 30.48
C PHE A 711 -11.64 -16.20 30.07
N ASN A 712 -11.75 -15.73 28.82
CA ASN A 712 -11.01 -14.58 28.32
C ASN A 712 -11.39 -13.27 29.04
N ARG A 713 -12.68 -13.08 29.34
CA ARG A 713 -13.15 -11.89 30.06
C ARG A 713 -12.73 -11.91 31.53
N ASP A 714 -12.88 -13.06 32.21
CA ASP A 714 -12.45 -13.24 33.61
C ASP A 714 -10.93 -13.02 33.78
N ILE A 715 -10.10 -13.63 32.92
CA ILE A 715 -8.65 -13.45 33.01
C ILE A 715 -8.23 -12.01 32.69
N SER A 716 -8.99 -11.28 31.86
CA SER A 716 -8.69 -9.89 31.54
C SER A 716 -8.99 -8.95 32.71
N VAL A 717 -10.12 -9.15 33.39
CA VAL A 717 -10.43 -8.43 34.64
C VAL A 717 -9.33 -8.67 35.68
N LEU A 718 -8.96 -9.93 35.90
CA LEU A 718 -7.91 -10.29 36.85
C LEU A 718 -6.54 -9.70 36.46
N GLY A 719 -6.19 -9.76 35.18
CA GLY A 719 -4.91 -9.25 34.68
C GLY A 719 -4.78 -7.73 34.81
N ILE A 720 -5.85 -6.98 34.52
CA ILE A 720 -5.84 -5.52 34.71
C ILE A 720 -5.77 -5.16 36.20
N ARG A 721 -6.47 -5.89 37.08
CA ARG A 721 -6.35 -5.71 38.55
C ARG A 721 -4.93 -5.99 39.06
N ALA A 722 -4.30 -7.05 38.57
CA ALA A 722 -2.93 -7.39 38.96
C ALA A 722 -1.92 -6.33 38.48
N TRP A 723 -2.05 -5.90 37.22
CA TRP A 723 -1.19 -4.86 36.65
C TRP A 723 -1.37 -3.54 37.39
N SER A 724 -2.61 -3.12 37.70
CA SER A 724 -2.84 -1.86 38.38
C SER A 724 -2.23 -1.83 39.78
N GLN A 725 -2.33 -2.92 40.55
CA GLN A 725 -1.70 -3.01 41.86
C GLN A 725 -0.16 -3.00 41.79
N LEU A 726 0.43 -3.65 40.78
CA LEU A 726 1.88 -3.60 40.56
C LEU A 726 2.35 -2.22 40.12
N PHE A 727 1.64 -1.61 39.18
CA PHE A 727 1.91 -0.25 38.67
C PHE A 727 1.89 0.77 39.82
N GLU A 728 0.92 0.67 40.73
CA GLU A 728 0.88 1.52 41.93
C GLU A 728 2.02 1.26 42.92
N ALA A 729 2.35 -0.01 43.16
CA ALA A 729 3.44 -0.36 44.07
C ALA A 729 4.79 0.17 43.55
N GLU A 730 5.04 0.03 42.25
CA GLU A 730 6.23 0.57 41.57
C GLU A 730 6.26 2.11 41.66
N ALA A 731 5.13 2.79 41.41
CA ALA A 731 5.03 4.25 41.50
C ALA A 731 5.31 4.77 42.92
N ARG A 732 4.80 4.09 43.97
CA ARG A 732 5.06 4.45 45.38
C ARG A 732 6.53 4.31 45.76
N ASN A 733 7.22 3.29 45.23
CA ASN A 733 8.63 3.03 45.52
C ASN A 733 9.60 4.01 44.80
N GLN A 734 9.21 4.59 43.67
CA GLN A 734 10.07 5.46 42.86
C GLN A 734 10.00 6.97 43.20
N ARG A 735 9.32 7.38 44.30
CA ARG A 735 9.03 8.81 44.63
C ARG A 735 8.38 9.59 43.48
N TYR A 736 7.72 8.92 42.53
CA TYR A 736 7.04 9.58 41.43
C TYR A 736 5.61 9.95 41.88
N VAL A 737 5.44 11.15 42.43
CA VAL A 737 4.13 11.75 42.66
C VAL A 737 3.84 12.68 41.47
N PRO A 738 2.83 12.42 40.63
CA PRO A 738 2.41 13.38 39.62
C PRO A 738 1.80 14.63 40.27
N ALA A 739 1.93 15.78 39.60
CA ALA A 739 1.59 17.11 40.09
C ALA A 739 0.09 17.38 40.42
N ASN A 740 -0.76 16.36 40.49
CA ASN A 740 -2.17 16.51 40.86
C ASN A 740 -2.66 15.32 41.73
N PRO A 741 -2.86 15.51 43.04
CA PRO A 741 -3.28 14.48 43.97
C PRO A 741 -4.81 14.41 44.04
N SER A 742 -5.40 13.67 43.11
CA SER A 742 -6.72 13.05 43.26
C SER A 742 -6.52 11.59 42.89
N GLU A 743 -6.99 10.66 43.74
CA GLU A 743 -6.73 9.21 43.74
C GLU A 743 -6.20 8.56 42.43
N PRO A 744 -5.23 7.63 42.50
CA PRO A 744 -4.74 6.93 41.32
C PRO A 744 -5.92 6.29 40.57
N TYR A 745 -6.08 6.63 39.30
CA TYR A 745 -7.18 6.17 38.46
C TYR A 745 -6.67 5.42 37.23
N ILE A 746 -7.55 4.65 36.61
CA ILE A 746 -7.28 3.86 35.40
C ILE A 746 -8.23 4.32 34.29
N ASP A 747 -7.67 4.56 33.11
CA ASP A 747 -8.44 4.78 31.88
C ASP A 747 -8.19 3.62 30.94
N VAL A 748 -9.26 3.07 30.39
CA VAL A 748 -9.24 1.93 29.50
C VAL A 748 -9.83 2.32 28.15
N ILE A 749 -9.18 1.93 27.06
CA ILE A 749 -9.84 1.82 25.76
C ILE A 749 -10.11 0.34 25.53
N GLU A 750 -11.37 -0.03 25.42
CA GLU A 750 -11.76 -1.36 24.94
C GLU A 750 -12.22 -1.18 23.50
N ALA A 751 -11.40 -1.62 22.56
CA ALA A 751 -11.64 -1.43 21.14
C ALA A 751 -12.29 -2.69 20.55
N LEU A 752 -13.28 -2.48 19.68
CA LEU A 752 -14.12 -3.52 19.07
C LEU A 752 -15.04 -4.20 20.11
N SER A 753 -15.70 -3.36 20.92
CA SER A 753 -16.48 -3.73 22.11
C SER A 753 -17.71 -4.61 21.87
N ALA A 754 -18.24 -4.66 20.64
CA ALA A 754 -19.47 -5.36 20.30
C ALA A 754 -20.66 -5.07 21.25
N SER A 755 -20.94 -5.96 22.22
CA SER A 755 -22.03 -5.76 23.20
C SER A 755 -21.69 -4.81 24.35
N GLY A 756 -20.42 -4.46 24.52
CA GLY A 756 -19.93 -3.69 25.66
C GLY A 756 -19.79 -4.50 26.96
N LEU A 757 -20.06 -5.81 26.95
CA LEU A 757 -20.01 -6.65 28.15
C LEU A 757 -18.68 -6.50 28.89
N ARG A 758 -17.56 -6.57 28.18
CA ARG A 758 -16.24 -6.44 28.77
C ARG A 758 -16.02 -5.04 29.35
N ALA A 759 -16.39 -3.99 28.61
CA ALA A 759 -16.28 -2.61 29.09
C ALA A 759 -17.10 -2.36 30.36
N VAL A 760 -18.32 -2.90 30.42
CA VAL A 760 -19.17 -2.86 31.62
C VAL A 760 -18.50 -3.59 32.79
N ARG A 761 -17.97 -4.80 32.55
CA ARG A 761 -17.22 -5.55 33.58
C ARG A 761 -16.01 -4.76 34.06
N TYR A 762 -15.28 -4.07 33.18
CA TYR A 762 -14.17 -3.21 33.59
C TYR A 762 -14.61 -2.06 34.49
N GLY A 763 -15.75 -1.43 34.21
CA GLY A 763 -16.31 -0.41 35.10
C GLY A 763 -16.79 -0.93 36.45
N LEU A 764 -17.32 -2.17 36.52
CA LEU A 764 -17.89 -2.75 37.75
C LEU A 764 -16.89 -3.49 38.63
N GLU A 765 -15.88 -4.13 38.02
CA GLU A 765 -15.07 -5.16 38.67
C GLU A 765 -13.62 -4.75 38.89
N ILE A 766 -13.12 -3.72 38.20
CA ILE A 766 -11.74 -3.26 38.34
C ILE A 766 -11.74 -1.99 39.22
N PRO A 767 -11.15 -2.05 40.42
CA PRO A 767 -11.07 -0.88 41.28
C PRO A 767 -10.35 0.28 40.58
N ARG A 768 -10.83 1.51 40.81
CA ARG A 768 -10.22 2.77 40.36
C ARG A 768 -10.25 3.01 38.85
N VAL A 769 -11.00 2.23 38.09
CA VAL A 769 -11.35 2.63 36.72
C VAL A 769 -12.18 3.90 36.77
N ARG A 770 -11.66 4.96 36.14
CA ARG A 770 -12.36 6.24 36.01
C ARG A 770 -13.16 6.29 34.72
N SER A 771 -12.59 5.76 33.64
CA SER A 771 -13.21 5.83 32.32
C SER A 771 -12.85 4.60 31.50
N VAL A 772 -13.86 3.99 30.88
CA VAL A 772 -13.72 2.97 29.85
C VAL A 772 -14.35 3.51 28.57
N LEU A 773 -13.53 3.78 27.57
CA LEU A 773 -14.00 4.10 26.22
C LEU A 773 -14.29 2.79 25.50
N ALA A 774 -15.56 2.41 25.43
CA ALA A 774 -16.05 1.23 24.74
C ALA A 774 -16.32 1.58 23.27
N ASN A 775 -15.37 1.23 22.40
CA ASN A 775 -15.37 1.65 21.02
C ASN A 775 -15.81 0.53 20.07
N ASP A 776 -16.71 0.84 19.15
CA ASP A 776 -17.02 -0.01 18.00
C ASP A 776 -17.26 0.85 16.76
N PHE A 777 -17.07 0.27 15.57
CA PHE A 777 -17.38 0.93 14.30
C PHE A 777 -18.86 0.80 13.94
N SER A 778 -19.53 -0.25 14.42
CA SER A 778 -20.95 -0.47 14.14
C SER A 778 -21.82 0.37 15.07
N GLU A 779 -22.63 1.27 14.51
CA GLU A 779 -23.68 2.00 15.24
C GLU A 779 -24.55 1.05 16.07
N SER A 780 -24.94 -0.11 15.51
CA SER A 780 -25.74 -1.12 16.22
C SER A 780 -25.03 -1.74 17.43
N ALA A 781 -23.70 -1.86 17.37
CA ALA A 781 -22.89 -2.30 18.50
C ALA A 781 -22.79 -1.18 19.54
N VAL A 782 -22.57 0.06 19.10
CA VAL A 782 -22.55 1.25 19.98
C VAL A 782 -23.87 1.44 20.72
N ASP A 783 -25.01 1.23 20.05
CA ASP A 783 -26.32 1.21 20.68
C ASP A 783 -26.46 0.09 21.72
N ALA A 784 -25.93 -1.10 21.40
CA ALA A 784 -25.92 -2.21 22.35
C ALA A 784 -25.07 -1.89 23.58
N ILE A 785 -23.89 -1.29 23.38
CA ILE A 785 -23.03 -0.80 24.46
C ILE A 785 -23.80 0.22 25.29
N GLN A 786 -24.37 1.25 24.68
CA GLN A 786 -25.07 2.32 25.39
C GLN A 786 -26.26 1.79 26.20
N ARG A 787 -27.08 0.90 25.62
CA ARG A 787 -28.17 0.22 26.33
C ARG A 787 -27.67 -0.56 27.53
N ASN A 788 -26.60 -1.35 27.36
CA ASN A 788 -26.05 -2.17 28.43
C ASN A 788 -25.38 -1.35 29.53
N VAL A 789 -24.73 -0.25 29.16
CA VAL A 789 -24.16 0.74 30.09
C VAL A 789 -25.26 1.36 30.94
N THR A 790 -26.37 1.81 30.33
CA THR A 790 -27.54 2.33 31.06
C THR A 790 -28.19 1.26 31.92
N PHE A 791 -28.36 0.05 31.40
CA PHE A 791 -29.00 -1.05 32.13
C PHE A 791 -28.18 -1.48 33.37
N CYS A 792 -26.85 -1.43 33.28
CA CYS A 792 -25.96 -1.74 34.40
C CYS A 792 -25.73 -0.57 35.36
N GLY A 793 -26.16 0.65 35.02
CA GLY A 793 -25.95 1.83 35.86
C GLY A 793 -24.47 2.27 35.93
N VAL A 794 -23.74 2.16 34.83
CA VAL A 794 -22.30 2.49 34.75
C VAL A 794 -21.98 3.65 33.80
N GLU A 795 -22.96 4.50 33.50
CA GLU A 795 -22.86 5.63 32.57
C GLU A 795 -21.74 6.62 32.93
N ASP A 796 -21.46 6.78 34.23
CA ASP A 796 -20.42 7.68 34.73
C ASP A 796 -19.00 7.15 34.49
N THR A 797 -18.84 5.84 34.22
CA THR A 797 -17.54 5.17 34.08
C THR A 797 -17.32 4.60 32.68
N VAL A 798 -18.36 4.11 32.00
CA VAL A 798 -18.25 3.46 30.69
C VAL A 798 -18.95 4.32 29.64
N HIS A 799 -18.24 4.65 28.57
CA HIS A 799 -18.74 5.53 27.53
C HIS A 799 -18.70 4.82 26.17
N ALA A 800 -19.85 4.68 25.54
CA ALA A 800 -19.96 4.17 24.18
C ALA A 800 -19.35 5.18 23.19
N HIS A 801 -18.55 4.71 22.23
CA HIS A 801 -17.92 5.55 21.22
C HIS A 801 -17.98 4.90 19.84
N GLU A 802 -18.67 5.55 18.92
CA GLU A 802 -18.69 5.17 17.52
C GLU A 802 -17.45 5.68 16.79
N GLY A 803 -16.72 4.77 16.16
CA GLY A 803 -15.64 5.15 15.26
C GLY A 803 -14.64 4.03 15.01
N ASP A 804 -13.79 4.24 14.01
CA ASP A 804 -12.70 3.31 13.71
C ASP A 804 -11.74 3.15 14.89
N ALA A 805 -11.41 1.91 15.25
CA ALA A 805 -10.57 1.60 16.40
C ALA A 805 -9.16 2.19 16.29
N SER A 806 -8.55 2.12 15.11
CA SER A 806 -7.23 2.71 14.87
C SER A 806 -7.26 4.22 15.02
N MET A 807 -8.24 4.90 14.43
CA MET A 807 -8.41 6.34 14.56
C MET A 807 -8.70 6.77 16.00
N THR A 808 -9.50 5.99 16.72
CA THR A 808 -9.80 6.23 18.14
C THR A 808 -8.54 6.16 18.99
N MET A 809 -7.71 5.13 18.80
CA MET A 809 -6.43 5.00 19.49
C MET A 809 -5.42 6.07 19.06
N TYR A 810 -5.32 6.40 17.76
CA TYR A 810 -4.43 7.46 17.27
C TYR A 810 -4.75 8.83 17.87
N LYS A 811 -6.03 9.14 18.13
CA LYS A 811 -6.43 10.36 18.85
C LYS A 811 -5.85 10.42 20.27
N HIS A 812 -5.50 9.27 20.86
CA HIS A 812 -4.95 9.15 22.21
C HIS A 812 -3.42 9.05 22.26
N ARG A 813 -2.70 9.10 21.13
CA ARG A 813 -1.22 9.05 21.07
C ARG A 813 -0.47 10.11 21.91
N GLY A 814 -1.17 11.18 22.31
CA GLY A 814 -0.65 12.28 23.15
C GLY A 814 -1.45 12.49 24.44
N ARG A 815 -2.46 11.65 24.68
CA ARG A 815 -3.31 11.60 25.88
C ARG A 815 -3.40 10.14 26.32
N ASN A 816 -2.21 9.56 26.53
CA ASN A 816 -2.06 8.11 26.60
C ASN A 816 -2.93 7.50 27.70
N VAL A 817 -3.60 6.39 27.37
CA VAL A 817 -4.48 5.67 28.29
C VAL A 817 -3.70 4.59 29.04
N HIS A 818 -4.21 4.18 30.21
CA HIS A 818 -3.54 3.20 31.06
C HIS A 818 -3.56 1.82 30.45
N VAL A 819 -4.70 1.44 29.88
CA VAL A 819 -4.95 0.13 29.29
C VAL A 819 -5.57 0.28 27.92
N VAL A 820 -5.07 -0.48 26.94
CA VAL A 820 -5.77 -0.73 25.68
C VAL A 820 -6.04 -2.22 25.58
N ASP A 821 -7.28 -2.59 25.32
CA ASP A 821 -7.68 -3.97 25.05
C ASP A 821 -8.14 -4.09 23.59
N LEU A 822 -7.38 -4.86 22.80
CA LEU A 822 -7.68 -5.21 21.42
C LEU A 822 -8.21 -6.64 21.35
N ASP A 823 -9.50 -6.81 21.03
CA ASP A 823 -10.15 -8.12 20.91
C ASP A 823 -10.92 -8.28 19.58
N PRO A 824 -10.25 -8.16 18.42
CA PRO A 824 -10.92 -8.32 17.13
C PRO A 824 -11.37 -9.76 16.88
N TYR A 825 -12.41 -9.92 16.07
CA TYR A 825 -12.65 -11.18 15.39
C TYR A 825 -11.62 -11.35 14.25
N GLY A 826 -10.63 -12.21 14.46
CA GLY A 826 -9.53 -12.45 13.53
C GLY A 826 -8.18 -11.96 14.07
N SER A 827 -7.44 -11.20 13.25
CA SER A 827 -6.10 -10.71 13.56
C SER A 827 -6.12 -9.30 14.17
N ALA A 828 -5.27 -9.06 15.16
CA ALA A 828 -5.05 -7.74 15.76
C ALA A 828 -4.03 -6.86 15.02
N THR A 829 -3.33 -7.39 14.00
CA THR A 829 -2.27 -6.66 13.29
C THR A 829 -2.71 -5.31 12.72
N PRO A 830 -3.90 -5.15 12.11
CA PRO A 830 -4.31 -3.86 11.53
C PRO A 830 -4.38 -2.70 12.53
N PHE A 831 -4.54 -3.02 13.83
CA PHE A 831 -4.73 -2.05 14.91
C PHE A 831 -3.45 -1.81 15.72
N MET A 832 -2.39 -2.56 15.44
CA MET A 832 -1.24 -2.66 16.34
C MET A 832 -0.49 -1.34 16.50
N ASP A 833 -0.22 -0.64 15.38
CA ASP A 833 0.52 0.64 15.41
C ASP A 833 -0.21 1.73 16.20
N ALA A 834 -1.54 1.74 16.11
CA ALA A 834 -2.37 2.67 16.87
C ALA A 834 -2.38 2.31 18.37
N ALA A 835 -2.50 1.03 18.69
CA ALA A 835 -2.54 0.56 20.08
C ALA A 835 -1.22 0.77 20.82
N VAL A 836 -0.08 0.42 20.21
CA VAL A 836 1.25 0.64 20.82
C VAL A 836 1.57 2.12 20.98
N GLN A 837 0.89 3.03 20.30
CA GLN A 837 1.03 4.48 20.48
C GLN A 837 0.04 5.05 21.50
N ALA A 838 -1.16 4.48 21.61
CA ALA A 838 -2.21 4.95 22.53
C ALA A 838 -1.95 4.59 24.00
N VAL A 839 -1.35 3.44 24.27
CA VAL A 839 -1.01 3.00 25.63
C VAL A 839 0.05 3.91 26.24
N ARG A 840 -0.09 4.29 27.52
CA ARG A 840 0.89 5.13 28.22
C ARG A 840 2.19 4.41 28.54
N ASP A 841 3.18 5.15 29.01
CA ASP A 841 4.41 4.55 29.50
C ASP A 841 4.15 3.70 30.74
N ASP A 842 4.71 2.49 30.74
CA ASP A 842 4.44 1.40 31.69
C ASP A 842 2.95 0.94 31.72
N GLY A 843 2.17 1.35 30.71
CA GLY A 843 0.78 0.93 30.49
C GLY A 843 0.65 -0.51 29.98
N LEU A 844 -0.58 -1.03 30.01
CA LEU A 844 -0.90 -2.41 29.64
C LEU A 844 -1.62 -2.47 28.28
N LEU A 845 -1.09 -3.27 27.36
CA LEU A 845 -1.73 -3.63 26.11
C LEU A 845 -2.21 -5.08 26.20
N LEU A 846 -3.50 -5.32 26.00
CA LEU A 846 -4.06 -6.65 25.86
C LEU A 846 -4.35 -6.92 24.39
N VAL A 847 -3.94 -8.09 23.89
CA VAL A 847 -4.09 -8.48 22.48
C VAL A 847 -4.72 -9.86 22.40
N THR A 848 -5.85 -9.96 21.69
CA THR A 848 -6.41 -11.24 21.25
C THR A 848 -6.25 -11.42 19.75
N CYS A 849 -5.89 -12.63 19.32
CA CYS A 849 -6.12 -13.06 17.93
C CYS A 849 -6.91 -14.36 17.92
N THR A 850 -8.01 -14.42 17.16
CA THR A 850 -8.91 -15.59 17.09
C THR A 850 -8.76 -16.40 15.81
N ASP A 851 -7.81 -16.05 14.94
CA ASP A 851 -7.52 -16.72 13.67
C ASP A 851 -6.45 -17.81 13.81
N LEU A 852 -6.59 -18.69 14.82
CA LEU A 852 -5.63 -19.78 15.05
C LEU A 852 -5.47 -20.76 13.87
N GLY A 853 -6.41 -20.81 12.93
CA GLY A 853 -6.19 -21.53 11.68
C GLY A 853 -5.02 -20.97 10.86
N VAL A 854 -4.70 -19.68 11.00
CA VAL A 854 -3.54 -19.03 10.38
C VAL A 854 -2.31 -19.10 11.30
N LEU A 855 -2.48 -18.83 12.60
CA LEU A 855 -1.37 -18.78 13.55
C LEU A 855 -0.85 -20.17 13.96
N ALA A 856 -1.73 -21.12 14.22
CA ALA A 856 -1.40 -22.48 14.69
C ALA A 856 -1.82 -23.58 13.71
N GLY A 857 -2.33 -23.22 12.53
CA GLY A 857 -2.71 -24.15 11.47
C GLY A 857 -1.57 -24.44 10.49
N ASN A 858 -1.57 -25.65 9.95
CA ASN A 858 -0.46 -26.16 9.13
C ASN A 858 -0.61 -25.88 7.62
N GLY A 859 -1.59 -25.06 7.22
CA GLY A 859 -2.05 -24.97 5.83
C GLY A 859 -1.97 -23.59 5.17
N TYR A 860 -1.53 -22.55 5.88
CA TYR A 860 -1.59 -21.16 5.37
C TYR A 860 -0.34 -20.31 5.70
N PRO A 861 0.89 -20.78 5.43
CA PRO A 861 2.11 -20.04 5.74
C PRO A 861 2.17 -18.65 5.07
N GLU A 862 1.66 -18.52 3.85
CA GLU A 862 1.58 -17.26 3.11
C GLU A 862 0.62 -16.26 3.77
N LYS A 863 -0.54 -16.75 4.26
CA LYS A 863 -1.49 -15.90 4.99
C LYS A 863 -0.96 -15.50 6.36
N CYS A 864 -0.26 -16.42 7.04
CA CYS A 864 0.42 -16.16 8.30
C CYS A 864 1.47 -15.06 8.13
N PHE A 865 2.30 -15.19 7.09
CA PHE A 865 3.28 -14.16 6.73
C PHE A 865 2.62 -12.81 6.41
N ALA A 866 1.58 -12.80 5.57
CA ALA A 866 0.89 -11.57 5.20
C ALA A 866 0.25 -10.85 6.40
N GLN A 867 -0.27 -11.60 7.38
CA GLN A 867 -0.95 -11.02 8.53
C GLN A 867 -0.04 -10.70 9.71
N TYR A 868 1.06 -11.42 9.91
CA TYR A 868 1.88 -11.30 11.12
C TYR A 868 3.36 -10.98 10.87
N GLY A 869 3.78 -10.89 9.61
CA GLY A 869 5.17 -10.58 9.23
C GLY A 869 6.14 -11.74 9.47
N GLY A 870 5.65 -12.97 9.62
CA GLY A 870 6.45 -14.18 9.83
C GLY A 870 5.61 -15.45 9.76
N THR A 871 6.24 -16.61 9.92
CA THR A 871 5.57 -17.92 9.89
C THR A 871 5.76 -18.68 11.20
N THR A 872 4.84 -19.58 11.52
CA THR A 872 4.94 -20.44 12.71
C THR A 872 5.57 -21.79 12.40
N VAL A 873 6.02 -22.47 13.46
CA VAL A 873 6.61 -23.81 13.37
C VAL A 873 5.50 -24.83 13.13
N TRP A 874 5.63 -25.62 12.05
CA TRP A 874 4.76 -26.77 11.82
C TRP A 874 5.19 -27.94 12.72
N SER A 875 4.67 -27.98 13.95
CA SER A 875 5.03 -28.97 14.97
C SER A 875 3.95 -29.13 16.05
N ASP A 876 4.21 -30.01 17.02
CA ASP A 876 3.51 -30.05 18.30
C ASP A 876 3.48 -28.68 19.00
N ALA A 877 4.52 -27.86 18.82
CA ALA A 877 4.67 -26.54 19.44
C ALA A 877 3.97 -25.39 18.70
N CYS A 878 3.02 -25.67 17.79
CA CYS A 878 2.36 -24.63 16.98
C CYS A 878 1.64 -23.56 17.82
N HIS A 879 1.04 -23.94 18.96
CA HIS A 879 0.36 -23.01 19.86
C HIS A 879 1.32 -22.03 20.55
N GLU A 880 2.48 -22.50 21.00
CA GLU A 880 3.51 -21.59 21.54
C GLU A 880 4.17 -20.77 20.43
N SER A 881 4.35 -21.35 19.24
CA SER A 881 4.83 -20.61 18.07
C SER A 881 3.90 -19.46 17.68
N ALA A 882 2.58 -19.65 17.80
CA ALA A 882 1.60 -18.59 17.58
C ALA A 882 1.78 -17.44 18.58
N LEU A 883 1.93 -17.73 19.88
CA LEU A 883 2.18 -16.73 20.91
C LEU A 883 3.45 -15.92 20.60
N ARG A 884 4.54 -16.62 20.26
CA ARG A 884 5.83 -16.00 19.98
C ARG A 884 5.82 -15.17 18.70
N LEU A 885 5.05 -15.54 17.69
CA LEU A 885 4.89 -14.76 16.47
C LEU A 885 4.15 -13.44 16.76
N VAL A 886 3.04 -13.49 17.50
CA VAL A 886 2.28 -12.29 17.89
C VAL A 886 3.14 -11.37 18.76
N LEU A 887 3.88 -11.91 19.74
CA LEU A 887 4.81 -11.12 20.55
C LEU A 887 5.88 -10.42 19.71
N ASN A 888 6.47 -11.11 18.73
CA ASN A 888 7.47 -10.51 17.87
C ASN A 888 6.87 -9.39 16.98
N MET A 889 5.65 -9.58 16.49
CA MET A 889 4.90 -8.56 15.74
C MET A 889 4.62 -7.31 16.59
N VAL A 890 4.20 -7.48 17.84
CA VAL A 890 3.97 -6.36 18.78
C VAL A 890 5.31 -5.67 19.09
N ALA A 891 6.38 -6.44 19.34
CA ALA A 891 7.71 -5.91 19.62
C ALA A 891 8.26 -5.07 18.45
N ALA A 892 8.14 -5.58 17.22
CA ALA A 892 8.55 -4.87 16.01
C ALA A 892 7.74 -3.59 15.81
N SER A 893 6.42 -3.63 16.03
CA SER A 893 5.55 -2.46 15.93
C SER A 893 5.91 -1.40 16.97
N ALA A 894 6.11 -1.79 18.23
CA ALA A 894 6.51 -0.88 19.30
C ALA A 894 7.89 -0.25 19.04
N ALA A 895 8.85 -1.03 18.51
CA ALA A 895 10.21 -0.58 18.24
C ALA A 895 10.26 0.57 17.21
N ARG A 896 9.35 0.59 16.23
CA ARG A 896 9.21 1.70 15.25
C ARG A 896 8.99 3.06 15.92
N TYR A 897 8.47 3.07 17.15
CA TYR A 897 8.16 4.27 17.92
C TYR A 897 9.10 4.45 19.12
N GLY A 898 10.23 3.74 19.17
CA GLY A 898 11.17 3.81 20.29
C GLY A 898 10.65 3.16 21.58
N ARG A 899 9.65 2.27 21.47
CA ARG A 899 9.00 1.60 22.60
C ARG A 899 9.36 0.12 22.61
N ALA A 900 9.55 -0.42 23.81
CA ALA A 900 9.77 -1.82 24.08
C ALA A 900 8.52 -2.45 24.70
N ILE A 901 8.46 -3.77 24.60
CA ILE A 901 7.43 -4.62 25.17
C ILE A 901 8.00 -5.46 26.30
N GLU A 902 7.17 -5.77 27.28
CA GLU A 902 7.42 -6.82 28.26
C GLU A 902 6.20 -7.74 28.32
N PRO A 903 6.34 -9.01 27.89
CA PRO A 903 5.28 -9.99 28.03
C PRO A 903 5.00 -10.27 29.51
N MET A 904 3.81 -9.91 29.97
CA MET A 904 3.36 -10.15 31.35
C MET A 904 2.74 -11.54 31.48
N LEU A 905 1.90 -11.93 30.52
CA LEU A 905 1.26 -13.23 30.44
C LEU A 905 0.81 -13.48 29.00
N SER A 906 1.18 -14.62 28.40
CA SER A 906 0.77 -14.98 27.04
C SER A 906 0.16 -16.38 27.04
N LEU A 907 -1.14 -16.50 26.79
CA LEU A 907 -1.87 -17.75 26.87
C LEU A 907 -2.36 -18.20 25.50
N SER A 908 -2.11 -19.45 25.15
CA SER A 908 -2.81 -20.10 24.04
C SER A 908 -4.01 -20.87 24.57
N VAL A 909 -5.16 -20.64 23.95
CA VAL A 909 -6.40 -21.40 24.14
C VAL A 909 -6.77 -21.93 22.77
N ASP A 910 -7.29 -23.16 22.64
CA ASP A 910 -7.43 -23.89 21.36
C ASP A 910 -7.94 -23.12 20.11
N PHE A 911 -8.59 -21.98 20.27
CA PHE A 911 -9.11 -21.13 19.19
C PHE A 911 -8.68 -19.65 19.24
N TYR A 912 -7.89 -19.21 20.22
CA TYR A 912 -7.34 -17.85 20.28
C TYR A 912 -6.04 -17.78 21.09
N VAL A 913 -5.25 -16.75 20.84
CA VAL A 913 -4.17 -16.34 21.75
C VAL A 913 -4.59 -15.10 22.51
N ARG A 914 -4.19 -14.99 23.78
CA ARG A 914 -4.40 -13.80 24.62
C ARG A 914 -3.09 -13.38 25.25
N LEU A 915 -2.71 -12.13 25.03
CA LEU A 915 -1.43 -11.59 25.48
C LEU A 915 -1.66 -10.34 26.33
N PHE A 916 -0.94 -10.26 27.44
CA PHE A 916 -0.86 -9.10 28.34
C PHE A 916 0.56 -8.56 28.23
N ILE A 917 0.70 -7.32 27.76
CA ILE A 917 1.98 -6.76 27.36
C ILE A 917 2.15 -5.39 27.99
N ARG A 918 3.18 -5.21 28.83
CA ARG A 918 3.56 -3.88 29.32
C ARG A 918 4.33 -3.14 28.24
N ILE A 919 3.97 -1.88 27.96
CA ILE A 919 4.64 -1.05 26.94
C ILE A 919 5.45 0.05 27.62
N LYS A 920 6.74 0.15 27.27
CA LYS A 920 7.67 1.13 27.87
C LYS A 920 8.52 1.83 26.82
N THR A 921 8.68 3.13 26.96
CA THR A 921 9.53 3.96 26.10
C THR A 921 10.95 3.87 26.64
N SER A 922 11.78 3.06 26.00
CA SER A 922 13.15 2.84 26.42
C SER A 922 13.98 2.35 25.24
N PRO A 923 14.80 3.23 24.63
CA PRO A 923 15.71 2.83 23.55
C PRO A 923 16.65 1.69 23.96
N ARG A 924 17.01 1.60 25.24
CA ARG A 924 17.77 0.48 25.81
C ARG A 924 16.99 -0.82 25.70
N GLN A 925 15.76 -0.86 26.21
CA GLN A 925 14.94 -2.06 26.15
C GLN A 925 14.52 -2.41 24.72
N VAL A 926 14.44 -1.44 23.80
CA VAL A 926 14.24 -1.73 22.36
C VAL A 926 15.37 -2.60 21.82
N LYS A 927 16.63 -2.30 22.17
CA LYS A 927 17.78 -3.13 21.77
C LYS A 927 17.74 -4.52 22.42
N GLU A 928 17.38 -4.58 23.71
CA GLU A 928 17.20 -5.85 24.42
C GLU A 928 16.09 -6.68 23.75
N ASN A 929 14.97 -6.08 23.38
CA ASN A 929 13.88 -6.75 22.67
C ASN A 929 14.24 -7.17 21.26
N ALA A 930 14.99 -6.36 20.51
CA ALA A 930 15.49 -6.76 19.19
C ALA A 930 16.37 -8.01 19.27
N SER A 931 17.13 -8.19 20.36
CA SER A 931 17.92 -9.42 20.57
C SER A 931 17.08 -10.65 20.92
N LYS A 932 15.78 -10.45 21.23
CA LYS A 932 14.80 -11.51 21.50
C LYS A 932 14.00 -11.89 20.26
N SER A 933 14.46 -11.57 19.05
CA SER A 933 13.90 -12.12 17.81
C SER A 933 14.73 -13.31 17.34
N MET A 934 14.09 -14.42 16.97
CA MET A 934 14.75 -15.63 16.47
C MET A 934 14.06 -16.21 15.23
N VAL A 935 14.83 -16.96 14.46
CA VAL A 935 14.35 -17.86 13.42
C VAL A 935 14.53 -19.30 13.90
N VAL A 936 13.62 -20.19 13.53
CA VAL A 936 13.62 -21.59 13.96
C VAL A 936 13.77 -22.49 12.74
N TYR A 937 14.79 -23.32 12.75
CA TYR A 937 14.97 -24.42 11.80
C TYR A 937 14.34 -25.67 12.41
N HIS A 938 13.21 -26.11 11.86
CA HIS A 938 12.45 -27.25 12.41
C HIS A 938 12.38 -28.41 11.43
N CYS A 939 12.78 -29.60 11.89
CA CYS A 939 12.81 -30.80 11.08
C CYS A 939 11.41 -31.42 10.95
N ARG A 940 10.86 -31.46 9.74
CA ARG A 940 9.52 -32.08 9.50
C ARG A 940 9.48 -33.59 9.72
N GLY A 941 10.64 -34.25 9.74
CA GLY A 941 10.72 -35.70 9.91
C GLY A 941 10.67 -36.12 11.37
N CYS A 942 11.57 -35.57 12.19
CA CYS A 942 11.72 -35.96 13.59
C CYS A 942 11.33 -34.87 14.58
N GLY A 943 10.98 -33.67 14.14
CA GLY A 943 10.59 -32.52 14.97
C GLY A 943 11.68 -31.95 15.87
N SER A 944 12.94 -32.26 15.59
CA SER A 944 14.08 -31.57 16.20
C SER A 944 14.13 -30.13 15.70
N SER A 945 14.56 -29.21 16.55
CA SER A 945 14.66 -27.79 16.17
C SER A 945 15.97 -27.16 16.62
N VAL A 946 16.44 -26.20 15.82
CA VAL A 946 17.59 -25.33 16.12
C VAL A 946 17.09 -23.88 16.09
N HIS A 947 17.40 -23.11 17.14
CA HIS A 947 16.94 -21.73 17.29
C HIS A 947 18.10 -20.79 16.97
N GLN A 948 17.86 -19.88 16.04
CA GLN A 948 18.84 -18.91 15.58
C GLN A 948 18.41 -17.49 15.97
N PRO A 949 19.03 -16.86 16.98
CA PRO A 949 18.80 -15.45 17.29
C PRO A 949 19.16 -14.56 16.10
N LEU A 950 18.40 -13.49 15.89
CA LEU A 950 18.65 -12.48 14.84
C LEU A 950 19.58 -11.36 15.29
N GLY A 951 19.77 -11.21 16.60
CA GLY A 951 20.66 -10.20 17.18
C GLY A 951 21.17 -10.62 18.54
N LYS A 952 22.19 -9.90 19.02
CA LYS A 952 22.69 -9.99 20.39
C LYS A 952 22.74 -8.61 21.03
N CYS A 953 22.47 -8.54 22.31
CA CYS A 953 22.66 -7.34 23.12
C CYS A 953 23.60 -7.72 24.26
N ASP A 954 24.73 -7.02 24.39
CA ASP A 954 25.59 -7.16 25.56
C ASP A 954 24.95 -6.43 26.75
N ALA A 955 24.78 -7.15 27.86
CA ALA A 955 24.19 -6.63 29.09
C ALA A 955 25.03 -5.51 29.72
N SER A 956 26.36 -5.47 29.49
CA SER A 956 27.24 -4.44 30.05
C SER A 956 27.31 -3.16 29.20
N ASP A 957 27.45 -3.31 27.87
CA ASP A 957 27.78 -2.19 26.97
C ASP A 957 26.60 -1.65 26.15
N GLN A 958 25.41 -2.27 26.24
CA GLN A 958 24.18 -1.84 25.55
C GLN A 958 24.34 -1.67 24.03
N LYS A 959 25.29 -2.41 23.45
CA LYS A 959 25.56 -2.45 22.02
C LYS A 959 24.78 -3.61 21.42
N TYR A 960 23.78 -3.26 20.60
CA TYR A 960 23.15 -4.24 19.73
C TYR A 960 24.13 -4.61 18.63
N GLY A 961 24.28 -5.90 18.38
CA GLY A 961 25.14 -6.42 17.33
C GLY A 961 24.52 -7.61 16.64
N TYR A 962 25.09 -7.96 15.50
CA TYR A 962 24.71 -9.17 14.78
C TYR A 962 24.95 -10.41 15.66
N ALA A 963 23.95 -11.28 15.75
CA ALA A 963 24.16 -12.62 16.26
C ALA A 963 25.18 -13.33 15.35
N ARG A 964 26.07 -14.13 15.94
CA ARG A 964 27.02 -15.00 15.23
C ARG A 964 26.86 -16.39 15.86
N GLY A 965 26.42 -17.37 15.08
CA GLY A 965 26.01 -18.71 15.55
C GLY A 965 25.31 -19.47 14.42
N PRO A 966 25.26 -20.81 14.45
CA PRO A 966 25.39 -21.60 13.23
C PRO A 966 24.11 -21.60 12.39
N LEU A 967 24.30 -21.40 11.08
CA LEU A 967 23.32 -21.82 10.07
C LEU A 967 23.11 -23.33 10.25
N ALA A 968 21.91 -23.74 10.67
CA ALA A 968 21.56 -25.15 10.71
C ALA A 968 21.76 -25.74 9.30
N PRO A 969 22.27 -26.97 9.17
CA PRO A 969 22.39 -27.63 7.88
C PRO A 969 21.00 -27.73 7.22
N GLU A 970 20.98 -27.80 5.89
CA GLU A 970 19.73 -27.97 5.13
C GLU A 970 18.91 -29.17 5.65
N ASN A 971 19.60 -30.25 5.99
CA ASN A 971 19.03 -31.49 6.49
C ASN A 971 19.30 -31.70 7.98
N CYS A 972 18.35 -32.31 8.68
CA CYS A 972 18.45 -32.62 10.10
C CYS A 972 19.52 -33.68 10.39
N ASP A 973 20.43 -33.38 11.32
CA ASP A 973 21.53 -34.27 11.73
C ASP A 973 21.03 -35.61 12.34
N HIS A 974 19.79 -35.66 12.81
CA HIS A 974 19.23 -36.86 13.44
C HIS A 974 18.58 -37.83 12.46
N CYS A 975 17.90 -37.31 11.43
CA CYS A 975 17.08 -38.14 10.55
C CYS A 975 17.25 -37.87 9.05
N GLY A 976 18.04 -36.87 8.67
CA GLY A 976 18.32 -36.48 7.28
C GLY A 976 17.18 -35.76 6.58
N THR A 977 16.06 -35.47 7.24
CA THR A 977 14.93 -34.75 6.64
C THR A 977 15.22 -33.24 6.59
N PRO A 978 14.82 -32.53 5.52
CA PRO A 978 14.99 -31.09 5.43
C PRO A 978 14.34 -30.31 6.57
N HIS A 979 15.01 -29.26 7.03
CA HIS A 979 14.42 -28.27 7.92
C HIS A 979 13.44 -27.37 7.15
N HIS A 980 12.34 -26.99 7.79
CA HIS A 980 11.59 -25.80 7.40
C HIS A 980 11.96 -24.64 8.31
N ILE A 981 11.86 -23.42 7.80
CA ILE A 981 12.24 -22.21 8.51
C ILE A 981 10.96 -21.50 8.97
N ALA A 982 10.90 -21.14 10.24
CA ALA A 982 9.81 -20.37 10.84
C ALA A 982 10.34 -19.10 11.53
N GLY A 983 9.51 -18.06 11.55
CA GLY A 983 9.77 -16.78 12.21
C GLY A 983 9.69 -15.56 11.29
N PRO A 984 10.14 -14.39 11.78
CA PRO A 984 10.76 -14.16 13.09
C PRO A 984 9.79 -14.37 14.27
N LEU A 985 10.25 -15.09 15.30
CA LEU A 985 9.53 -15.42 16.54
C LEU A 985 10.20 -14.77 17.75
N TRP A 986 9.42 -14.50 18.80
CA TRP A 986 9.94 -14.03 20.08
C TRP A 986 10.69 -15.15 20.80
N ALA A 987 11.97 -14.95 21.09
CA ALA A 987 12.87 -15.86 21.79
C ALA A 987 12.85 -15.68 23.32
N GLY A 988 12.39 -14.52 23.80
CA GLY A 988 12.39 -14.20 25.23
C GLY A 988 11.32 -14.94 26.04
N PRO A 989 11.27 -14.68 27.36
CA PRO A 989 10.17 -15.10 28.22
C PRO A 989 8.83 -14.59 27.69
N ILE A 990 7.78 -15.40 27.84
CA ILE A 990 6.40 -15.07 27.45
C ILE A 990 5.49 -14.81 28.67
N HIS A 991 6.06 -14.90 29.87
CA HIS A 991 5.42 -14.77 31.18
C HIS A 991 6.33 -13.98 32.15
N ASN A 992 5.72 -13.19 33.03
CA ASN A 992 6.35 -12.52 34.15
C ASN A 992 5.82 -13.12 35.48
N ASP A 993 6.71 -13.61 36.35
CA ASP A 993 6.29 -14.29 37.59
C ASP A 993 5.63 -13.32 38.56
N ALA A 994 6.19 -12.12 38.74
CA ALA A 994 5.60 -11.14 39.65
C ALA A 994 4.16 -10.79 39.25
N PHE A 995 3.88 -10.76 37.94
CA PHE A 995 2.53 -10.59 37.42
C PHE A 995 1.62 -11.79 37.71
N ILE A 996 2.07 -13.01 37.42
CA ILE A 996 1.30 -14.23 37.68
C ILE A 996 1.02 -14.40 39.17
N ASP A 997 2.03 -14.16 40.01
CA ASP A 997 1.96 -14.22 41.46
C ASP A 997 0.91 -13.25 41.97
N LYS A 998 0.90 -12.04 41.42
CA LYS A 998 -0.10 -11.04 41.79
C LYS A 998 -1.50 -11.43 41.34
N MET A 999 -1.65 -12.06 40.17
CA MET A 999 -2.94 -12.60 39.75
C MET A 999 -3.43 -13.72 40.67
N LEU A 1000 -2.55 -14.63 41.10
CA LEU A 1000 -2.89 -15.69 42.07
C LEU A 1000 -3.24 -15.12 43.45
N GLU A 1001 -2.50 -14.12 43.93
CA GLU A 1001 -2.81 -13.42 45.19
C GLU A 1001 -4.20 -12.78 45.16
N ILE A 1002 -4.57 -12.12 44.06
CA ILE A 1002 -5.89 -11.51 43.91
C ILE A 1002 -6.97 -12.58 43.82
N GLU A 1003 -6.73 -13.67 43.08
CA GLU A 1003 -7.69 -14.79 42.98
C GLU A 1003 -7.94 -15.47 44.32
N ASP A 1004 -6.94 -15.56 45.19
CA ASP A 1004 -7.05 -16.09 46.55
C ASP A 1004 -7.55 -15.06 47.59
N SER A 1005 -7.81 -13.82 47.18
CA SER A 1005 -8.25 -12.74 48.08
C SER A 1005 -9.76 -12.76 48.31
N ASP A 1006 -10.20 -12.24 49.47
CA ASP A 1006 -11.63 -12.09 49.80
C ASP A 1006 -12.39 -11.16 48.81
N ASP A 1007 -11.69 -10.33 48.04
CA ASP A 1007 -12.25 -9.43 47.02
C ASP A 1007 -12.40 -10.10 45.64
N PHE A 1008 -12.21 -11.42 45.56
CA PHE A 1008 -12.43 -12.22 44.36
C PHE A 1008 -13.44 -13.33 44.66
N ASP A 1009 -14.70 -13.08 44.31
CA ASP A 1009 -15.80 -13.99 44.62
C ASP A 1009 -15.86 -15.16 43.61
N PRO A 1010 -15.51 -16.41 44.02
CA PRO A 1010 -15.52 -17.56 43.11
C PRO A 1010 -16.92 -17.96 42.64
N ALA A 1011 -17.99 -17.50 43.31
CA ALA A 1011 -19.37 -17.71 42.84
C ALA A 1011 -19.69 -16.82 41.62
N ILE A 1012 -19.00 -15.69 41.49
CA ILE A 1012 -19.15 -14.73 40.38
C ILE A 1012 -18.19 -15.09 39.24
N TYR A 1013 -16.94 -15.43 39.56
CA TYR A 1013 -15.92 -15.81 38.59
C TYR A 1013 -15.87 -17.33 38.40
N THR A 1014 -16.86 -17.89 37.69
CA THR A 1014 -17.02 -19.35 37.54
C THR A 1014 -15.84 -20.04 36.84
N THR A 1015 -14.94 -19.29 36.21
CA THR A 1015 -13.73 -19.82 35.56
C THR A 1015 -12.48 -19.80 36.45
N ALA A 1016 -12.56 -19.33 37.70
CA ALA A 1016 -11.44 -19.19 38.63
C ALA A 1016 -10.58 -20.47 38.80
N PRO A 1017 -11.15 -21.68 39.00
CA PRO A 1017 -10.33 -22.89 39.12
C PRO A 1017 -9.50 -23.19 37.86
N ARG A 1018 -10.02 -22.81 36.68
CA ARG A 1018 -9.33 -22.95 35.40
C ARG A 1018 -8.22 -21.92 35.25
N ILE A 1019 -8.48 -20.68 35.66
CA ILE A 1019 -7.48 -19.60 35.70
C ILE A 1019 -6.32 -19.99 36.61
N LYS A 1020 -6.61 -20.42 37.84
CA LYS A 1020 -5.61 -20.89 38.81
C LYS A 1020 -4.77 -22.04 38.25
N GLY A 1021 -5.40 -23.02 37.61
CA GLY A 1021 -4.71 -24.13 36.95
C GLY A 1021 -3.75 -23.67 35.84
N MET A 1022 -4.19 -22.77 34.96
CA MET A 1022 -3.34 -22.25 33.89
C MET A 1022 -2.21 -21.36 34.42
N LEU A 1023 -2.49 -20.47 35.36
CA LEU A 1023 -1.49 -19.57 35.95
C LEU A 1023 -0.39 -20.35 36.67
N THR A 1024 -0.76 -21.38 37.44
CA THR A 1024 0.22 -22.26 38.10
C THR A 1024 1.09 -23.02 37.11
N MET A 1025 0.55 -23.44 35.95
CA MET A 1025 1.35 -24.05 34.88
C MET A 1025 2.26 -23.03 34.21
N ALA A 1026 1.74 -21.86 33.82
CA ALA A 1026 2.51 -20.78 33.20
C ALA A 1026 3.68 -20.30 34.10
N ARG A 1027 3.47 -20.27 35.42
CA ARG A 1027 4.50 -19.97 36.42
C ARG A 1027 5.61 -21.03 36.50
N ASP A 1028 5.24 -22.31 36.38
CA ASP A 1028 6.19 -23.43 36.47
C ASP A 1028 7.00 -23.65 35.18
N GLU A 1029 6.65 -22.98 34.08
CA GLU A 1029 7.34 -23.13 32.80
C GLU A 1029 8.77 -22.58 32.81
N LEU A 1030 9.68 -23.31 32.14
CA LEU A 1030 11.01 -22.79 31.80
C LEU A 1030 10.90 -21.61 30.83
N LYS A 1031 11.34 -20.44 31.30
CA LYS A 1031 11.21 -19.15 30.59
C LYS A 1031 12.20 -18.97 29.44
N ASP A 1032 13.37 -19.55 29.59
CA ASP A 1032 14.49 -19.48 28.66
C ASP A 1032 14.50 -20.64 27.64
N VAL A 1033 13.51 -21.52 27.71
CA VAL A 1033 13.32 -22.64 26.77
C VAL A 1033 12.13 -22.35 25.85
N PRO A 1034 12.36 -22.07 24.55
CA PRO A 1034 11.30 -21.54 23.71
C PRO A 1034 10.18 -22.47 23.28
N PHE A 1035 10.39 -23.79 23.24
CA PHE A 1035 9.36 -24.72 22.78
C PHE A 1035 9.31 -25.98 23.62
N TYR A 1036 8.10 -26.52 23.73
CA TYR A 1036 7.87 -27.86 24.24
C TYR A 1036 7.96 -28.91 23.13
N PHE A 1037 8.04 -30.18 23.52
CA PHE A 1037 7.82 -31.32 22.64
C PHE A 1037 6.88 -32.36 23.28
N SER A 1038 6.20 -33.14 22.44
CA SER A 1038 5.36 -34.26 22.84
C SER A 1038 6.17 -35.55 22.91
N VAL A 1039 6.21 -36.16 24.09
CA VAL A 1039 6.87 -37.46 24.31
C VAL A 1039 6.25 -38.54 23.38
N GLN A 1040 4.94 -38.52 23.23
CA GLN A 1040 4.21 -39.50 22.42
C GLN A 1040 4.49 -39.32 20.92
N GLN A 1041 4.53 -38.07 20.42
CA GLN A 1041 4.82 -37.84 19.00
C GLN A 1041 6.25 -38.25 18.64
N ARG A 1042 7.24 -38.04 19.52
CA ARG A 1042 8.61 -38.52 19.26
C ARG A 1042 8.69 -40.05 19.22
N ALA A 1043 7.96 -40.73 20.09
CA ALA A 1043 7.84 -42.19 20.04
C ALA A 1043 7.17 -42.67 18.73
N ALA A 1044 6.19 -41.93 18.22
CA ALA A 1044 5.50 -42.24 16.97
C ALA A 1044 6.44 -42.13 15.74
N VAL A 1045 7.40 -41.20 15.73
CA VAL A 1045 8.41 -41.07 14.66
C VAL A 1045 9.17 -42.39 14.45
N ILE A 1046 9.55 -43.06 15.54
CA ILE A 1046 10.27 -44.34 15.55
C ILE A 1046 9.34 -45.56 15.63
N LYS A 1047 8.02 -45.35 15.62
CA LYS A 1047 6.96 -46.38 15.72
C LYS A 1047 7.11 -47.30 16.94
N ALA A 1048 7.44 -46.71 18.09
CA ALA A 1048 7.65 -47.44 19.35
C ALA A 1048 6.65 -47.02 20.44
N SER A 1049 6.55 -47.80 21.51
CA SER A 1049 5.83 -47.38 22.72
C SER A 1049 6.54 -46.17 23.35
N SER A 1050 5.78 -45.14 23.69
CA SER A 1050 6.31 -43.97 24.40
C SER A 1050 6.86 -44.36 25.78
N PRO A 1051 8.04 -43.87 26.19
CA PRO A 1051 8.44 -43.95 27.59
C PRO A 1051 7.38 -43.28 28.47
N PRO A 1052 7.06 -43.83 29.66
CA PRO A 1052 6.21 -43.16 30.62
C PRO A 1052 6.75 -41.75 30.92
N HIS A 1053 5.86 -40.78 31.08
CA HIS A 1053 6.26 -39.39 31.31
C HIS A 1053 7.19 -39.23 32.52
N ARG A 1054 6.96 -40.00 33.59
CA ARG A 1054 7.83 -40.06 34.77
C ARG A 1054 9.24 -40.53 34.44
N ALA A 1055 9.37 -41.57 33.61
CA ALA A 1055 10.66 -42.10 33.17
C ALA A 1055 11.40 -41.09 32.27
N MET A 1056 10.69 -40.45 31.33
CA MET A 1056 11.27 -39.41 30.47
C MET A 1056 11.78 -38.21 31.28
N VAL A 1057 10.96 -37.67 32.20
CA VAL A 1057 11.38 -36.56 33.07
C VAL A 1057 12.56 -36.97 33.94
N SER A 1058 12.54 -38.18 34.49
CA SER A 1058 13.64 -38.68 35.33
C SER A 1058 14.95 -38.80 34.56
N ALA A 1059 14.91 -39.37 33.35
CA ALA A 1059 16.09 -39.47 32.49
C ALA A 1059 16.71 -38.11 32.14
N LEU A 1060 15.87 -37.12 31.84
CA LEU A 1060 16.34 -35.75 31.55
C LEU A 1060 16.94 -35.09 32.80
N CYS A 1061 16.26 -35.17 33.95
CA CYS A 1061 16.72 -34.52 35.17
C CYS A 1061 17.94 -35.19 35.81
N ASN A 1062 18.03 -36.53 35.79
CA ASN A 1062 19.20 -37.26 36.28
C ASN A 1062 20.46 -36.94 35.45
N ALA A 1063 20.27 -36.59 34.17
CA ALA A 1063 21.33 -36.10 33.29
C ALA A 1063 21.69 -34.61 33.50
N GLY A 1064 21.04 -33.92 34.45
CA GLY A 1064 21.31 -32.53 34.79
C GLY A 1064 20.49 -31.50 34.00
N TYR A 1065 19.55 -31.92 33.14
CA TYR A 1065 18.70 -31.01 32.39
C TYR A 1065 17.46 -30.58 33.16
N ARG A 1066 17.01 -29.36 32.93
CA ARG A 1066 15.78 -28.81 33.53
C ARG A 1066 14.58 -29.29 32.74
N VAL A 1067 13.47 -29.55 33.44
CA VAL A 1067 12.22 -29.99 32.82
C VAL A 1067 11.01 -29.33 33.49
N SER A 1068 10.11 -28.78 32.66
CA SER A 1068 8.79 -28.31 33.09
C SER A 1068 7.69 -28.87 32.18
N GLY A 1069 6.44 -28.76 32.63
CA GLY A 1069 5.28 -28.87 31.74
C GLY A 1069 5.12 -27.63 30.86
N THR A 1070 4.01 -27.58 30.11
CA THR A 1070 3.56 -26.37 29.41
C THR A 1070 2.05 -26.16 29.53
N HIS A 1071 1.63 -24.91 29.56
CA HIS A 1071 0.24 -24.45 29.54
C HIS A 1071 -0.40 -24.58 28.15
N ALA A 1072 0.42 -24.58 27.09
CA ALA A 1072 -0.05 -24.53 25.71
C ALA A 1072 -0.55 -25.90 25.19
N HIS A 1073 -0.06 -27.02 25.76
CA HIS A 1073 -0.53 -28.34 25.37
C HIS A 1073 -0.36 -29.39 26.48
N ALA A 1074 -1.39 -30.20 26.69
CA ALA A 1074 -1.38 -31.26 27.69
C ALA A 1074 -0.30 -32.31 27.44
N GLY A 1075 0.44 -32.68 28.48
CA GLY A 1075 1.39 -33.80 28.46
C GLY A 1075 2.68 -33.58 27.68
N CYS A 1076 2.92 -32.35 27.20
CA CYS A 1076 4.16 -31.93 26.57
C CYS A 1076 5.17 -31.40 27.60
N LEU A 1077 6.45 -31.46 27.26
CA LEU A 1077 7.56 -31.08 28.14
C LEU A 1077 8.41 -29.98 27.50
N LYS A 1078 8.85 -29.01 28.30
CA LYS A 1078 9.97 -28.11 27.97
C LYS A 1078 11.23 -28.60 28.66
N THR A 1079 12.35 -28.55 27.97
CA THR A 1079 13.66 -28.89 28.52
C THR A 1079 14.78 -28.16 27.79
N ASP A 1080 15.88 -27.89 28.48
CA ASP A 1080 17.12 -27.40 27.88
C ASP A 1080 18.03 -28.53 27.37
N ALA A 1081 17.58 -29.79 27.44
CA ALA A 1081 18.27 -30.91 26.83
C ALA A 1081 18.31 -30.79 25.29
N PRO A 1082 19.48 -31.01 24.64
CA PRO A 1082 19.56 -31.01 23.20
C PRO A 1082 18.79 -32.21 22.61
N TYR A 1083 18.24 -32.06 21.41
CA TYR A 1083 17.51 -33.14 20.73
C TYR A 1083 18.36 -34.41 20.53
N SER A 1084 19.69 -34.28 20.41
CA SER A 1084 20.62 -35.41 20.40
C SER A 1084 20.47 -36.30 21.64
N PHE A 1085 20.36 -35.68 22.83
CA PHE A 1085 20.17 -36.36 24.10
C PHE A 1085 18.76 -36.93 24.22
N ILE A 1086 17.74 -36.17 23.82
CA ILE A 1086 16.35 -36.65 23.78
C ILE A 1086 16.27 -37.95 22.96
N TRP A 1087 16.88 -37.99 21.76
CA TRP A 1087 16.94 -39.21 20.95
C TRP A 1087 17.80 -40.32 21.53
N ALA A 1088 18.83 -40.00 22.34
CA ALA A 1088 19.59 -41.01 23.08
C ALA A 1088 18.71 -41.71 24.14
N VAL A 1089 17.86 -40.95 24.86
CA VAL A 1089 16.89 -41.50 25.81
C VAL A 1089 15.92 -42.47 25.13
N TYR A 1090 15.39 -42.13 23.95
CA TYR A 1090 14.52 -43.05 23.19
C TYR A 1090 15.24 -44.32 22.73
N ARG A 1091 16.49 -44.20 22.27
CA ARG A 1091 17.30 -45.35 21.86
C ARG A 1091 17.59 -46.28 23.04
N ARG A 1092 17.91 -45.71 24.21
CA ARG A 1092 18.14 -46.48 25.43
C ARG A 1092 16.86 -47.16 25.92
N TRP A 1093 15.74 -46.44 25.91
CA TRP A 1093 14.42 -47.00 26.22
C TRP A 1093 14.07 -48.20 25.34
N LEU A 1094 14.35 -48.11 24.03
CA LEU A 1094 14.15 -49.22 23.09
C LEU A 1094 15.06 -50.42 23.39
N ALA A 1095 16.34 -50.17 23.70
CA ALA A 1095 17.27 -51.23 24.05
C ALA A 1095 16.83 -51.98 25.32
N ASP A 1096 16.44 -51.24 26.36
CA ASP A 1096 16.10 -51.79 27.68
C ASP A 1096 14.71 -52.46 27.71
N MET A 1097 13.71 -51.90 27.03
CA MET A 1097 12.31 -52.34 27.15
C MET A 1097 11.81 -53.20 25.99
N HIS A 1098 12.51 -53.21 24.84
CA HIS A 1098 12.10 -53.94 23.63
C HIS A 1098 13.17 -54.92 23.14
N ASN A 1099 14.12 -55.29 23.99
CA ASN A 1099 15.27 -56.16 23.65
C ASN A 1099 16.02 -55.68 22.38
N GLY A 1100 16.08 -54.35 22.18
CA GLY A 1100 16.67 -53.75 20.98
C GLY A 1100 15.92 -53.99 19.66
N THR A 1101 14.72 -54.57 19.69
CA THR A 1101 13.91 -54.83 18.49
C THR A 1101 13.16 -53.57 18.07
N VAL A 1102 13.35 -53.15 16.82
CA VAL A 1102 12.63 -52.02 16.22
C VAL A 1102 11.34 -52.53 15.54
N SER A 1103 10.29 -51.72 15.53
CA SER A 1103 9.00 -52.05 14.93
C SER A 1103 9.11 -52.45 13.45
N HIS A 1104 8.52 -53.59 13.07
CA HIS A 1104 8.43 -54.07 11.69
C HIS A 1104 7.70 -53.11 10.74
N ASN A 1105 6.89 -52.19 11.30
CA ASN A 1105 6.16 -51.20 10.53
C ASN A 1105 7.02 -50.00 10.11
N LEU A 1106 8.27 -49.90 10.59
CA LEU A 1106 9.17 -48.79 10.27
C LEU A 1106 9.76 -48.98 8.87
N LYS A 1107 9.30 -48.17 7.91
CA LYS A 1107 9.72 -48.27 6.50
C LYS A 1107 11.18 -47.82 6.33
N ALA A 1108 11.93 -48.51 5.47
CA ALA A 1108 13.25 -48.06 5.03
C ALA A 1108 13.17 -46.65 4.44
N GLY A 1109 14.10 -45.76 4.82
CA GLY A 1109 14.11 -44.35 4.40
C GLY A 1109 13.20 -43.42 5.20
N ALA A 1110 12.36 -43.92 6.12
CA ALA A 1110 11.59 -43.05 7.01
C ALA A 1110 12.50 -42.34 8.04
N PRO A 1111 12.14 -41.13 8.53
CA PRO A 1111 12.95 -40.40 9.52
C PRO A 1111 13.30 -41.23 10.76
N GLY A 1112 12.33 -41.99 11.28
CA GLY A 1112 12.54 -42.87 12.42
C GLY A 1112 13.52 -44.01 12.14
N ALA A 1113 13.58 -44.53 10.91
CA ALA A 1113 14.50 -45.61 10.54
C ALA A 1113 15.95 -45.13 10.65
N THR A 1114 16.24 -43.91 10.21
CA THR A 1114 17.57 -43.31 10.36
C THR A 1114 17.96 -43.14 11.83
N ILE A 1115 17.02 -42.71 12.69
CA ILE A 1115 17.28 -42.48 14.12
C ILE A 1115 17.70 -43.77 14.82
N VAL A 1116 17.03 -44.88 14.53
CA VAL A 1116 17.27 -46.18 15.20
C VAL A 1116 18.11 -47.18 14.40
N ARG A 1117 18.61 -46.79 13.22
CA ARG A 1117 19.51 -47.63 12.41
C ARG A 1117 20.73 -48.03 13.25
N ASP A 1118 21.07 -49.32 13.20
CA ASP A 1118 22.18 -49.91 13.99
C ASP A 1118 22.05 -49.58 15.49
N LEU A 1119 20.86 -49.83 16.05
CA LEU A 1119 20.48 -49.40 17.41
C LEU A 1119 21.53 -49.73 18.48
N ALA A 1120 22.07 -50.95 18.48
CA ALA A 1120 23.12 -51.37 19.43
C ALA A 1120 24.36 -50.49 19.31
N ALA A 1121 24.91 -50.34 18.10
CA ALA A 1121 26.06 -49.48 17.83
C ALA A 1121 25.80 -48.02 18.24
N LYS A 1122 24.57 -47.53 18.05
CA LYS A 1122 24.17 -46.18 18.45
C LYS A 1122 24.00 -45.99 19.95
N VAL A 1123 23.63 -47.03 20.69
CA VAL A 1123 23.56 -47.02 22.16
C VAL A 1123 24.98 -47.07 22.72
N ASP A 1124 25.82 -47.95 22.20
CA ASP A 1124 27.23 -48.08 22.59
C ASP A 1124 28.01 -46.79 22.30
N ALA A 1125 27.81 -46.19 21.12
CA ALA A 1125 28.45 -44.92 20.75
C ALA A 1125 28.01 -43.76 21.67
N ALA A 1126 26.76 -43.75 22.13
CA ALA A 1126 26.29 -42.74 23.08
C ALA A 1126 26.85 -42.97 24.49
N ALA A 1127 27.05 -44.23 24.90
CA ALA A 1127 27.67 -44.58 26.18
C ALA A 1127 29.19 -44.32 26.20
N ALA A 1128 29.85 -44.36 25.03
CA ALA A 1128 31.28 -44.10 24.87
C ALA A 1128 31.62 -42.62 24.61
N ASP A 1129 30.63 -41.76 24.38
CA ASP A 1129 30.83 -40.32 24.22
C ASP A 1129 30.79 -39.64 25.59
N ASP A 1130 31.95 -39.25 26.11
CA ASP A 1130 32.08 -38.55 27.41
C ASP A 1130 31.26 -37.25 27.50
N LYS A 1131 30.75 -36.72 26.37
CA LYS A 1131 29.89 -35.52 26.32
C LYS A 1131 28.40 -35.83 26.47
N VAL A 1132 28.00 -37.10 26.44
CA VAL A 1132 26.61 -37.53 26.64
C VAL A 1132 26.46 -37.98 28.09
N PRO A 1133 25.63 -37.31 28.91
CA PRO A 1133 25.40 -37.73 30.29
C PRO A 1133 24.84 -39.15 30.40
N GLU A 1134 25.08 -39.81 31.53
CA GLU A 1134 24.51 -41.13 31.82
C GLU A 1134 22.96 -41.07 31.81
N ILE A 1135 22.33 -42.00 31.10
CA ILE A 1135 20.86 -42.07 31.00
C ILE A 1135 20.34 -43.00 32.11
N SER A 1136 19.74 -42.41 33.14
CA SER A 1136 19.12 -43.14 34.25
C SER A 1136 17.61 -42.89 34.35
N PHE A 1137 16.81 -43.95 34.28
CA PHE A 1137 15.35 -43.88 34.45
C PHE A 1137 14.89 -43.97 35.92
N ALA A 1138 15.81 -43.98 36.88
CA ALA A 1138 15.49 -43.98 38.30
C ALA A 1138 14.73 -42.71 38.70
N ASP A 1139 13.77 -42.82 39.61
CA ASP A 1139 12.87 -41.70 39.92
C ASP A 1139 13.59 -40.44 40.39
N HIS A 1140 13.37 -39.34 39.67
CA HIS A 1140 13.84 -38.01 40.06
C HIS A 1140 12.73 -37.24 40.82
N PRO A 1141 13.05 -36.44 41.86
CA PRO A 1141 12.05 -35.66 42.61
C PRO A 1141 11.14 -34.80 41.73
N ARG A 1142 11.69 -34.15 40.70
CA ARG A 1142 10.92 -33.35 39.73
C ARG A 1142 9.89 -34.18 38.95
N ALA A 1143 10.19 -35.45 38.66
CA ALA A 1143 9.25 -36.33 37.97
C ALA A 1143 8.05 -36.65 38.85
N LEU A 1144 8.28 -36.85 40.16
CA LEU A 1144 7.22 -37.06 41.15
C LEU A 1144 6.34 -35.81 41.32
N GLU A 1145 6.95 -34.64 41.37
CA GLU A 1145 6.26 -33.35 41.46
C GLU A 1145 5.33 -33.14 40.25
N LEU A 1146 5.85 -33.27 39.02
CA LEU A 1146 5.04 -33.13 37.80
C LEU A 1146 3.94 -34.19 37.71
N GLU A 1147 4.19 -35.41 38.20
CA GLU A 1147 3.17 -36.46 38.27
C GLU A 1147 2.06 -36.08 39.26
N GLN A 1148 2.39 -35.53 40.43
CA GLN A 1148 1.42 -35.03 41.40
C GLN A 1148 0.60 -33.87 40.82
N MET A 1149 1.25 -32.92 40.15
CA MET A 1149 0.55 -31.82 39.45
C MET A 1149 -0.46 -32.37 38.44
N ARG A 1150 -0.07 -33.36 37.63
CA ARG A 1150 -0.96 -34.01 36.65
C ARG A 1150 -2.12 -34.78 37.28
N LYS A 1151 -1.94 -35.33 38.48
CA LYS A 1151 -2.98 -36.03 39.24
C LYS A 1151 -3.97 -35.08 39.93
N SER A 1152 -3.61 -33.81 40.12
CA SER A 1152 -4.53 -32.82 40.69
C SER A 1152 -5.66 -32.44 39.72
N LYS A 1153 -6.83 -32.06 40.27
CA LYS A 1153 -8.06 -31.81 39.49
C LYS A 1153 -8.08 -30.47 38.72
N PHE A 1154 -7.03 -29.66 38.80
CA PHE A 1154 -6.97 -28.36 38.13
C PHE A 1154 -6.77 -28.52 36.62
N VAL A 1155 -7.56 -27.77 35.83
CA VAL A 1155 -7.41 -27.67 34.37
C VAL A 1155 -6.27 -26.71 34.07
N ARG A 1156 -5.16 -27.23 33.52
CA ARG A 1156 -3.92 -26.46 33.28
C ARG A 1156 -3.65 -26.12 31.82
N TYR A 1157 -4.58 -26.52 30.95
CA TYR A 1157 -4.57 -26.30 29.51
C TYR A 1157 -6.04 -26.14 29.10
N GLN A 1158 -6.35 -25.21 28.18
CA GLN A 1158 -7.74 -25.02 27.73
C GLN A 1158 -7.95 -25.67 26.39
N GLN A 1159 -8.73 -26.75 26.40
CA GLN A 1159 -9.22 -27.37 25.19
C GLN A 1159 -10.47 -26.68 24.69
N ASN A 1160 -10.70 -26.85 23.40
CA ASN A 1160 -11.89 -26.44 22.72
C ASN A 1160 -13.12 -27.07 23.39
N PRO A 1161 -14.12 -26.29 23.83
CA PRO A 1161 -15.32 -26.85 24.46
C PRO A 1161 -16.13 -27.75 23.51
N GLN A 1162 -15.87 -27.72 22.19
CA GLN A 1162 -16.48 -28.62 21.21
C GLN A 1162 -15.47 -29.12 20.16
N LYS A 1163 -15.61 -30.39 19.75
CA LYS A 1163 -14.80 -30.99 18.67
C LYS A 1163 -15.11 -30.29 17.34
N ASN A 1164 -14.11 -29.67 16.70
CA ASN A 1164 -14.20 -28.92 15.43
C ASN A 1164 -14.84 -27.51 15.50
N TRP A 1165 -14.73 -26.81 16.63
CA TRP A 1165 -15.19 -25.43 16.75
C TRP A 1165 -14.18 -24.47 16.10
N GLY A 1166 -14.69 -23.56 15.26
CA GLY A 1166 -13.95 -22.68 14.35
C GLY A 1166 -14.87 -22.25 13.19
N PRO A 1167 -14.41 -21.42 12.24
CA PRO A 1167 -15.28 -20.90 11.17
C PRO A 1167 -15.69 -22.02 10.20
N ARG A 1168 -16.78 -22.72 10.53
CA ARG A 1168 -17.66 -23.32 9.53
C ARG A 1168 -18.54 -22.20 8.96
N PRO A 1169 -19.02 -22.29 7.72
CA PRO A 1169 -20.02 -21.37 7.15
C PRO A 1169 -21.35 -21.28 7.92
N ARG A 1170 -21.50 -22.01 9.04
CA ARG A 1170 -22.67 -22.02 9.92
C ARG A 1170 -22.25 -22.24 11.37
N ALA A 1171 -21.91 -21.16 12.08
CA ALA A 1171 -22.18 -21.12 13.51
C ALA A 1171 -23.72 -21.06 13.64
N ILE A 1172 -24.33 -22.25 13.76
CA ILE A 1172 -25.79 -22.39 13.84
C ILE A 1172 -26.26 -21.64 15.08
N SER A 1173 -27.20 -20.70 14.89
CA SER A 1173 -27.89 -20.02 15.97
C SER A 1173 -28.49 -21.08 16.90
N ILE A 1174 -28.30 -20.91 18.21
CA ILE A 1174 -28.87 -21.76 19.25
C ILE A 1174 -30.38 -21.90 18.98
N SER A 1175 -30.77 -23.07 18.46
CA SER A 1175 -32.16 -23.48 18.19
C SER A 1175 -32.35 -25.00 18.16
N LYS A 1176 -31.34 -25.81 18.51
CA LYS A 1176 -31.51 -27.27 18.67
C LYS A 1176 -30.59 -27.82 19.76
N GLN A 1177 -30.98 -27.62 21.01
CA GLN A 1177 -30.79 -28.54 22.14
C GLN A 1177 -31.48 -27.94 23.38
N MET A 1178 -32.82 -27.97 23.35
CA MET A 1178 -33.69 -28.21 24.49
C MET A 1178 -34.71 -29.25 24.02
#